data_AF-A0A285TG58-F1
#
_entry.id   AF-A0A285TG58-F1
#
_cell.length_a   1.000
_cell.length_b   1.000
_cell.length_c   1.000
_cell.angle_alpha   90.00
_cell.angle_beta   90.00
_cell.angle_gamma   90.00
#
_symmetry.space_group_name_H-M   'P 1'
#
loop_
_entity.id
_entity.type
_entity.pdbx_description
1 polymer ?
#
loop_
_entity_poly.entity_id
_entity_poly.type
_entity_poly.pdbx_seq_one_letter_code
_entity_poly.pdbx_strand_id
1 'polypeptide(L)'
;MRFELWLDESGDFEKNDQNLRLNPSLVGGVLVRNSSIDECEAENILGKTFVHFTDESGDFNISKLKALKERDAEFVIFQNAERVMIIDSNTTYLNVLSEGIIQLLLQLSAAYGDFELDILVATRKNVVEGRGIIRPEEYEKRLRERIIVGLARKALTKENDWKYKIHFDDARTNKKLMLADGVCNTYLTRTSTKFTAEQKELIEDYYSSELVFSFFEDNVEKEILRWITEGNLSDAIFQIYAEDGLDEKDYLLELALNRLQKLDDHSKKIQLSQLSSKIYTLIKIDRKYTFVKPILVDIQENLLPQLEEKAIHSLEFQLDIILFLYTVYTHLGSTKAEAQDQLFLSYLPQVEDIMTKFKYYNLHKIRKGVHEKNMLKIGSAIDDLSKAIKVFEELILMTELLEDESLSGNKAKYEELGKAYGTRGQAYAALIHENQDYLRLAINDFDHAIEHFTVLNDKERQHLYKALAYCEGNKFPEALQQLFQSCQVPFNSNNFIELLDHLKSHKLKDVIYKFACYFKIMSYAKVNGQDTIADSMFQALNQVNLTVEFIRKNYSGSHPTQFILWYMASFSIARDKRKLALQYIDEAIGICDAMPMTAVTFKILQLGMLAEKSSLFEDAQQIKKELFQLYQDLKNEVTVSANLEYISFLEGLNEVTIAEQELKKLVLVSKGLN
;
A
#
# COMPACT_ATOMS: atom_id res chain seq x y z
N MET A 1 26.45 26.86 -22.44
CA MET A 1 27.84 26.54 -22.01
C MET A 1 28.33 25.28 -22.73
N ARG A 2 29.64 25.03 -22.91
CA ARG A 2 30.14 23.81 -23.57
C ARG A 2 31.00 22.98 -22.64
N PHE A 3 30.77 21.67 -22.63
CA PHE A 3 31.51 20.70 -21.83
C PHE A 3 31.97 19.54 -22.70
N GLU A 4 33.08 18.92 -22.31
CA GLU A 4 33.58 17.68 -22.88
C GLU A 4 33.83 16.68 -21.74
N LEU A 5 33.34 15.45 -21.88
CA LEU A 5 33.46 14.40 -20.88
C LEU A 5 34.16 13.19 -21.50
N TRP A 6 35.25 12.74 -20.86
CA TRP A 6 36.01 11.57 -21.30
C TRP A 6 35.86 10.45 -20.28
N LEU A 7 35.47 9.24 -20.72
CA LEU A 7 35.13 8.13 -19.82
C LEU A 7 35.88 6.85 -20.20
N ASP A 8 36.44 6.18 -19.19
CA ASP A 8 37.00 4.83 -19.30
C ASP A 8 36.53 3.93 -18.14
N GLU A 9 36.59 2.61 -18.34
CA GLU A 9 36.19 1.61 -17.35
C GLU A 9 37.39 1.09 -16.54
N SER A 10 37.19 0.80 -15.26
CA SER A 10 38.19 0.10 -14.45
C SER A 10 37.50 -0.82 -13.44
N GLY A 11 38.06 -2.02 -13.25
CA GLY A 11 37.51 -3.08 -12.42
C GLY A 11 37.08 -4.32 -13.21
N ASP A 12 36.68 -5.35 -12.49
CA ASP A 12 36.26 -6.64 -13.06
C ASP A 12 34.72 -6.70 -13.05
N PHE A 13 34.08 -6.38 -14.17
CA PHE A 13 32.62 -6.49 -14.32
C PHE A 13 32.16 -7.95 -14.54
N GLU A 14 33.08 -8.92 -14.70
CA GLU A 14 32.76 -10.33 -14.96
C GLU A 14 32.70 -11.17 -13.68
N LYS A 15 33.57 -10.90 -12.71
CA LYS A 15 33.53 -11.60 -11.43
C LYS A 15 32.39 -11.08 -10.57
N ASN A 16 31.59 -12.02 -10.07
CA ASN A 16 30.49 -11.82 -9.14
C ASN A 16 31.06 -11.46 -7.75
N ASP A 17 31.80 -10.35 -7.67
CA ASP A 17 32.75 -10.10 -6.59
C ASP A 17 32.03 -9.56 -5.34
N GLN A 18 31.35 -10.48 -4.65
CA GLN A 18 30.89 -10.31 -3.26
C GLN A 18 32.05 -10.14 -2.26
N ASN A 19 33.31 -10.11 -2.74
CA ASN A 19 34.47 -9.85 -1.92
C ASN A 19 34.54 -8.36 -1.55
N LEU A 20 34.02 -8.03 -0.37
CA LEU A 20 34.01 -6.69 0.23
C LEU A 20 35.41 -6.05 0.38
N ARG A 21 36.49 -6.80 0.17
CA ARG A 21 37.88 -6.30 0.25
C ARG A 21 38.38 -5.61 -1.03
N LEU A 22 37.70 -5.78 -2.17
CA LEU A 22 38.07 -5.17 -3.45
C LEU A 22 37.14 -3.99 -3.74
N ASN A 23 37.61 -2.90 -4.35
CA ASN A 23 36.74 -1.77 -4.70
C ASN A 23 35.76 -2.15 -5.83
N PRO A 24 34.52 -1.59 -5.84
CA PRO A 24 33.52 -1.92 -6.84
C PRO A 24 33.96 -1.45 -8.24
N SER A 25 33.56 -2.21 -9.27
CA SER A 25 33.78 -1.83 -10.68
C SER A 25 33.07 -0.52 -11.01
N LEU A 26 33.74 0.33 -11.79
CA LEU A 26 33.31 1.70 -12.02
C LEU A 26 33.70 2.19 -13.41
N VAL A 27 33.05 3.28 -13.82
CA VAL A 27 33.43 4.09 -14.97
C VAL A 27 33.89 5.44 -14.44
N GLY A 28 35.06 5.89 -14.83
CA GLY A 28 35.65 7.12 -14.34
C GLY A 28 36.12 8.00 -15.47
N GLY A 29 36.19 9.30 -15.22
CA GLY A 29 36.43 10.24 -16.29
C GLY A 29 36.77 11.66 -15.89
N VAL A 30 37.03 12.46 -16.91
CA VAL A 30 37.41 13.87 -16.81
C VAL A 30 36.35 14.72 -17.50
N LEU A 31 35.81 15.70 -16.80
CA LEU A 31 34.91 16.72 -17.32
C LEU A 31 35.68 18.04 -17.46
N VAL A 32 35.75 18.56 -18.69
CA VAL A 32 36.43 19.83 -19.00
C VAL A 32 35.45 20.84 -19.58
N ARG A 33 35.68 22.12 -19.25
CA ARG A 33 34.89 23.25 -19.74
C ARG A 33 35.49 23.82 -21.01
N ASN A 34 34.65 24.13 -22.00
CA ASN A 34 35.01 24.77 -23.27
C ASN A 34 36.14 24.09 -24.06
N SER A 35 36.33 22.77 -23.90
CA SER A 35 37.45 22.03 -24.51
C SER A 35 38.81 22.70 -24.22
N SER A 36 39.01 23.13 -22.98
CA SER A 36 40.25 23.78 -22.51
C SER A 36 41.49 22.92 -22.70
N ILE A 37 41.33 21.60 -22.90
CA ILE A 37 42.39 20.63 -23.11
C ILE A 37 42.15 19.93 -24.46
N ASP A 38 42.96 20.26 -25.46
CA ASP A 38 42.94 19.58 -26.75
C ASP A 38 43.80 18.30 -26.75
N GLU A 39 43.87 17.59 -27.88
CA GLU A 39 44.62 16.33 -27.98
C GLU A 39 46.15 16.53 -27.78
N CYS A 40 46.69 17.67 -28.25
CA CYS A 40 48.10 17.99 -28.08
C CYS A 40 48.42 18.31 -26.62
N GLU A 41 47.52 19.00 -25.93
CA GLU A 41 47.66 19.26 -24.51
C GLU A 41 47.48 18.00 -23.67
N ALA A 42 46.56 17.11 -24.03
CA ALA A 42 46.43 15.79 -23.41
C ALA A 42 47.72 14.97 -23.58
N GLU A 43 48.35 15.00 -24.76
CA GLU A 43 49.64 14.36 -25.02
C GLU A 43 50.76 14.96 -24.16
N ASN A 44 50.80 16.29 -24.03
CA ASN A 44 51.76 16.99 -23.16
C ASN A 44 51.58 16.63 -21.69
N ILE A 45 50.34 16.54 -21.21
CA ILE A 45 50.04 16.14 -19.83
C ILE A 45 50.51 14.70 -19.60
N LEU A 46 50.22 13.75 -20.51
CA LEU A 46 50.67 12.37 -20.38
C LEU A 46 52.19 12.25 -20.40
N GLY A 47 52.86 12.94 -21.33
CA GLY A 47 54.31 12.92 -21.50
C GLY A 47 54.88 11.58 -21.99
N LYS A 48 54.01 10.65 -22.43
CA LYS A 48 54.36 9.35 -23.03
C LYS A 48 53.39 9.04 -24.16
N THR A 49 53.85 8.24 -25.13
CA THR A 49 53.04 7.79 -26.28
C THR A 49 51.94 6.80 -25.89
N PHE A 50 52.14 6.01 -24.84
CA PHE A 50 51.15 5.10 -24.27
C PHE A 50 51.40 4.94 -22.77
N VAL A 51 50.32 4.93 -21.98
CA VAL A 51 50.35 4.77 -20.52
C VAL A 51 49.26 3.81 -20.11
N HIS A 52 49.61 2.83 -19.27
CA HIS A 52 48.64 2.01 -18.54
C HIS A 52 48.78 2.35 -17.06
N PHE A 53 47.83 3.08 -16.47
CA PHE A 53 48.05 3.72 -15.16
C PHE A 53 48.24 2.75 -14.00
N THR A 54 47.81 1.49 -14.16
CA THR A 54 48.12 0.39 -13.23
C THR A 54 49.63 0.15 -13.07
N ASP A 55 50.41 0.29 -14.14
CA ASP A 55 51.83 -0.06 -14.18
C ASP A 55 52.77 1.08 -13.74
N GLU A 56 52.24 2.30 -13.63
CA GLU A 56 53.00 3.50 -13.27
C GLU A 56 53.12 3.69 -11.74
N SER A 57 53.99 4.61 -11.30
CA SER A 57 54.17 4.92 -9.87
C SER A 57 53.04 5.82 -9.32
N GLY A 58 52.84 5.82 -7.99
CA GLY A 58 51.90 6.73 -7.34
C GLY A 58 52.20 8.21 -7.64
N ASP A 59 53.47 8.60 -7.59
CA ASP A 59 53.93 9.97 -7.92
C ASP A 59 53.57 10.37 -9.34
N PHE A 60 53.73 9.45 -10.30
CA PHE A 60 53.36 9.69 -11.69
C PHE A 60 51.85 9.95 -11.80
N ASN A 61 51.01 9.07 -11.24
CA ASN A 61 49.55 9.22 -11.29
C ASN A 61 49.11 10.56 -10.69
N ILE A 62 49.59 10.89 -9.48
CA ILE A 62 49.25 12.14 -8.79
C ILE A 62 49.67 13.36 -9.60
N SER A 63 50.85 13.34 -10.23
CA SER A 63 51.31 14.45 -11.07
C SER A 63 50.37 14.73 -12.24
N LYS A 64 49.72 13.69 -12.80
CA LYS A 64 48.76 13.84 -13.91
C LYS A 64 47.42 14.38 -13.42
N LEU A 65 46.93 13.88 -12.29
CA LEU A 65 45.70 14.39 -11.66
C LEU A 65 45.86 15.88 -11.30
N LYS A 66 47.01 16.26 -10.74
CA LYS A 66 47.31 17.66 -10.42
C LYS A 66 47.33 18.53 -11.69
N ALA A 67 47.99 18.08 -12.76
CA ALA A 67 48.04 18.81 -14.03
C ALA A 67 46.65 18.99 -14.68
N LEU A 68 45.72 18.06 -14.48
CA LEU A 68 44.33 18.18 -14.89
C LEU A 68 43.57 19.21 -14.03
N LYS A 69 43.72 19.14 -12.70
CA LYS A 69 43.08 20.09 -11.76
C LYS A 69 43.54 21.52 -11.97
N GLU A 70 44.81 21.74 -12.27
CA GLU A 70 45.38 23.07 -12.61
C GLU A 70 44.77 23.68 -13.89
N ARG A 71 44.04 22.88 -14.69
CA ARG A 71 43.37 23.28 -15.93
C ARG A 71 41.83 23.26 -15.80
N ASP A 72 41.34 23.40 -14.57
CA ASP A 72 39.92 23.42 -14.22
C ASP A 72 39.15 22.15 -14.66
N ALA A 73 39.85 21.01 -14.72
CA ALA A 73 39.21 19.73 -15.00
C ALA A 73 38.56 19.15 -13.73
N GLU A 74 37.33 18.68 -13.86
CA GLU A 74 36.58 18.01 -12.80
C GLU A 74 36.64 16.48 -13.02
N PHE A 75 36.62 15.71 -11.94
CA PHE A 75 36.68 14.25 -12.01
C PHE A 75 35.29 13.68 -11.74
N VAL A 76 34.87 12.77 -12.62
CA VAL A 76 33.53 12.17 -12.61
C VAL A 76 33.65 10.66 -12.42
N ILE A 77 32.85 10.10 -11.52
CA ILE A 77 32.82 8.66 -11.23
C ILE A 77 31.39 8.14 -11.30
N PHE A 78 31.18 7.04 -12.01
CA PHE A 78 29.95 6.25 -12.03
C PHE A 78 30.26 4.86 -11.47
N GLN A 79 29.72 4.52 -10.30
CA GLN A 79 30.05 3.28 -9.60
C GLN A 79 28.85 2.38 -9.41
N ASN A 80 29.10 1.07 -9.36
CA ASN A 80 28.13 0.09 -8.88
C ASN A 80 28.43 -0.21 -7.40
N ALA A 81 28.11 0.72 -6.49
CA ALA A 81 28.45 0.60 -5.07
C ALA A 81 27.93 -0.72 -4.46
N GLU A 82 26.70 -1.09 -4.84
CA GLU A 82 26.01 -2.30 -4.38
C GLU A 82 26.43 -3.59 -5.09
N ARG A 83 27.34 -3.49 -6.08
CA ARG A 83 27.90 -4.66 -6.82
C ARG A 83 26.83 -5.54 -7.45
N VAL A 84 25.71 -4.94 -7.88
CA VAL A 84 24.60 -5.68 -8.49
C VAL A 84 24.97 -6.08 -9.91
N MET A 85 24.96 -7.38 -10.21
CA MET A 85 25.09 -7.88 -11.57
C MET A 85 23.72 -7.93 -12.23
N ILE A 86 23.54 -7.20 -13.34
CA ILE A 86 22.33 -7.25 -14.15
C ILE A 86 22.60 -8.11 -15.36
N ILE A 87 22.08 -9.35 -15.34
CA ILE A 87 22.11 -10.32 -16.44
C ILE A 87 23.54 -10.79 -16.80
N ASP A 88 24.41 -9.86 -17.19
CA ASP A 88 25.81 -10.07 -17.56
C ASP A 88 26.66 -8.79 -17.37
N SER A 89 27.98 -8.91 -17.57
CA SER A 89 28.94 -7.82 -17.38
C SER A 89 28.70 -6.64 -18.33
N ASN A 90 28.35 -6.90 -19.59
CA ASN A 90 28.09 -5.87 -20.61
C ASN A 90 26.85 -5.05 -20.28
N THR A 91 25.80 -5.73 -19.83
CA THR A 91 24.53 -5.10 -19.44
C THR A 91 24.69 -4.31 -18.16
N THR A 92 25.47 -4.81 -17.20
CA THR A 92 25.80 -4.08 -15.96
C THR A 92 26.60 -2.81 -16.25
N TYR A 93 27.64 -2.89 -17.08
CA TYR A 93 28.43 -1.73 -17.52
C TYR A 93 27.56 -0.68 -18.25
N LEU A 94 26.74 -1.11 -19.23
CA LEU A 94 25.82 -0.23 -19.95
C LEU A 94 24.88 0.52 -19.01
N ASN A 95 24.38 -0.16 -17.98
CA ASN A 95 23.49 0.42 -16.98
C ASN A 95 24.20 1.47 -16.12
N VAL A 96 25.35 1.13 -15.55
CA VAL A 96 26.19 2.05 -14.74
C VAL A 96 26.54 3.31 -15.56
N LEU A 97 26.97 3.10 -16.81
CA LEU A 97 27.31 4.19 -17.72
C LEU A 97 26.09 5.05 -18.09
N SER A 98 24.96 4.43 -18.45
CA SER A 98 23.76 5.17 -18.85
C SER A 98 23.17 5.99 -17.71
N GLU A 99 23.10 5.43 -16.51
CA GLU A 99 22.51 6.12 -15.35
C GLU A 99 23.44 7.23 -14.85
N GLY A 100 24.75 6.98 -14.80
CA GLY A 100 25.75 8.00 -14.47
C GLY A 100 25.71 9.20 -15.43
N ILE A 101 25.61 8.96 -16.74
CA ILE A 101 25.44 10.03 -17.73
C ILE A 101 24.14 10.81 -17.49
N ILE A 102 23.02 10.12 -17.22
CA ILE A 102 21.74 10.78 -16.94
C ILE A 102 21.86 11.68 -15.70
N GLN A 103 22.44 11.20 -14.61
CA GLN A 103 22.61 11.96 -13.37
C GLN A 103 23.50 13.20 -13.59
N LEU A 104 24.61 13.04 -14.31
CA LEU A 104 25.47 14.16 -14.67
C LEU A 104 24.74 15.21 -15.53
N LEU A 105 23.96 14.79 -16.54
CA LEU A 105 23.20 15.70 -17.39
C LEU A 105 22.20 16.53 -16.59
N LEU A 106 21.52 15.92 -15.61
CA LEU A 106 20.58 16.60 -14.72
C LEU A 106 21.29 17.62 -13.81
N GLN A 107 22.43 17.25 -13.23
CA GLN A 107 23.21 18.14 -12.37
C GLN A 107 23.78 19.33 -13.15
N LEU A 108 24.30 19.10 -14.36
CA LEU A 108 24.77 20.19 -15.24
C LEU A 108 23.61 21.11 -15.66
N SER A 109 22.42 20.56 -15.92
CA SER A 109 21.25 21.39 -16.22
C SER A 109 20.81 22.23 -15.02
N ALA A 110 20.85 21.67 -13.81
CA ALA A 110 20.51 22.39 -12.58
C ALA A 110 21.50 23.53 -12.29
N ALA A 111 22.80 23.30 -12.54
CA ALA A 111 23.85 24.28 -12.27
C ALA A 111 23.98 25.37 -13.35
N TYR A 112 23.78 25.03 -14.63
CA TYR A 112 24.12 25.92 -15.75
C TYR A 112 22.96 26.23 -16.70
N GLY A 113 21.79 25.62 -16.52
CA GLY A 113 20.65 25.75 -17.44
C GLY A 113 20.95 25.10 -18.79
N ASP A 114 21.19 25.92 -19.82
CA ASP A 114 21.45 25.50 -21.19
C ASP A 114 22.94 25.21 -21.46
N PHE A 115 23.23 23.99 -21.90
CA PHE A 115 24.58 23.55 -22.23
C PHE A 115 24.64 22.57 -23.40
N GLU A 116 25.84 22.43 -23.97
CA GLU A 116 26.20 21.38 -24.92
C GLU A 116 27.27 20.49 -24.28
N LEU A 117 27.05 19.18 -24.26
CA LEU A 117 28.00 18.19 -23.72
C LEU A 117 28.44 17.21 -24.81
N ASP A 118 29.75 17.13 -25.04
CA ASP A 118 30.35 16.13 -25.91
C ASP A 118 30.96 15.00 -25.07
N ILE A 119 30.46 13.77 -25.22
CA ILE A 119 30.85 12.61 -24.40
C ILE A 119 31.68 11.65 -25.26
N LEU A 120 32.94 11.47 -24.88
CA LEU A 120 33.86 10.51 -25.47
C LEU A 120 34.04 9.30 -24.54
N VAL A 121 33.66 8.11 -25.00
CA VAL A 121 33.71 6.87 -24.22
C VAL A 121 34.70 5.88 -24.82
N ALA A 122 35.53 5.25 -23.99
CA ALA A 122 36.42 4.20 -24.43
C ALA A 122 35.66 2.95 -24.91
N THR A 123 36.12 2.38 -26.03
CA THR A 123 35.58 1.13 -26.57
C THR A 123 36.05 -0.08 -25.77
N ARG A 124 35.10 -0.83 -25.20
CA ARG A 124 35.36 -2.05 -24.45
C ARG A 124 35.92 -3.16 -25.36
N LYS A 125 37.08 -3.72 -25.02
CA LYS A 125 37.65 -4.89 -25.72
C LYS A 125 37.08 -6.17 -25.10
N ASN A 126 36.20 -6.85 -25.83
CA ASN A 126 35.64 -8.14 -25.41
C ASN A 126 36.75 -9.17 -25.20
N VAL A 127 36.84 -9.77 -24.01
CA VAL A 127 37.90 -10.72 -23.63
C VAL A 127 37.47 -12.20 -23.79
N VAL A 128 36.24 -12.49 -24.28
CA VAL A 128 35.73 -13.87 -24.41
C VAL A 128 35.23 -14.18 -25.83
N GLU A 129 35.79 -15.23 -26.44
CA GLU A 129 35.23 -15.90 -27.62
C GLU A 129 34.00 -16.73 -27.20
N GLY A 130 32.78 -16.20 -27.36
CA GLY A 130 31.57 -17.02 -27.25
C GLY A 130 30.24 -16.27 -27.00
N ARG A 131 29.25 -16.55 -27.86
CA ARG A 131 27.79 -16.26 -27.80
C ARG A 131 27.31 -15.17 -26.81
N GLY A 132 27.49 -13.92 -27.22
CA GLY A 132 26.89 -12.74 -26.55
C GLY A 132 27.40 -11.42 -27.12
N ILE A 133 27.80 -11.42 -28.40
CA ILE A 133 28.58 -10.33 -29.00
C ILE A 133 27.63 -9.19 -29.39
N ILE A 134 27.57 -8.13 -28.58
CA ILE A 134 27.00 -6.86 -29.02
C ILE A 134 28.04 -6.20 -29.93
N ARG A 135 27.68 -5.92 -31.19
CA ARG A 135 28.56 -5.18 -32.11
C ARG A 135 28.72 -3.73 -31.61
N PRO A 136 29.86 -3.06 -31.83
CA PRO A 136 30.07 -1.67 -31.38
C PRO A 136 28.93 -0.70 -31.75
N GLU A 137 28.38 -0.85 -32.96
CA GLU A 137 27.21 -0.07 -33.43
C GLU A 137 25.92 -0.36 -32.64
N GLU A 138 25.73 -1.62 -32.23
CA GLU A 138 24.59 -2.03 -31.41
C GLU A 138 24.76 -1.58 -29.95
N TYR A 139 26.01 -1.51 -29.49
CA TYR A 139 26.37 -1.02 -28.16
C TYR A 139 26.05 0.48 -28.01
N GLU A 140 26.48 1.29 -28.97
CA GLU A 140 26.15 2.71 -29.05
C GLU A 140 24.63 2.93 -29.12
N LYS A 141 23.94 2.16 -29.97
CA LYS A 141 22.48 2.26 -30.11
C LYS A 141 21.76 1.96 -28.79
N ARG A 142 22.16 0.91 -28.08
CA ARG A 142 21.57 0.53 -26.78
C ARG A 142 21.85 1.56 -25.69
N LEU A 143 23.07 2.13 -25.64
CA LEU A 143 23.40 3.20 -24.70
C LEU A 143 22.54 4.44 -24.96
N ARG A 144 22.46 4.90 -26.22
CA ARG A 144 21.63 6.03 -26.63
C ARG A 144 20.15 5.78 -26.32
N GLU A 145 19.64 4.60 -26.63
CA GLU A 145 18.24 4.21 -26.33
C GLU A 145 17.96 4.27 -24.83
N ARG A 146 18.85 3.73 -23.99
CA ARG A 146 18.71 3.78 -22.53
C ARG A 146 18.74 5.21 -21.99
N ILE A 147 19.64 6.05 -22.49
CA ILE A 147 19.70 7.46 -22.10
C ILE A 147 18.43 8.19 -22.55
N ILE A 148 17.96 7.98 -23.79
CA ILE A 148 16.71 8.60 -24.30
C ILE A 148 15.50 8.15 -23.47
N VAL A 149 15.36 6.86 -23.20
CA VAL A 149 14.23 6.33 -22.39
C VAL A 149 14.33 6.81 -20.94
N GLY A 150 15.53 6.79 -20.36
CA GLY A 150 15.78 7.29 -19.01
C GLY A 150 15.45 8.79 -18.88
N LEU A 151 15.91 9.61 -19.84
CA LEU A 151 15.55 11.02 -19.92
C LEU A 151 14.06 11.23 -20.18
N ALA A 152 13.43 10.48 -21.08
CA ALA A 152 12.00 10.61 -21.38
C ALA A 152 11.10 10.30 -20.17
N ARG A 153 11.52 9.35 -19.31
CA ARG A 153 10.87 9.08 -18.02
C ARG A 153 11.06 10.23 -17.01
N LYS A 154 12.20 10.91 -17.06
CA LYS A 154 12.60 12.00 -16.14
C LYS A 154 12.25 13.42 -16.66
N ALA A 155 11.75 13.55 -17.90
CA ALA A 155 11.59 14.84 -18.62
C ALA A 155 10.15 15.39 -18.63
N LEU A 156 9.37 15.18 -17.57
CA LEU A 156 8.08 15.88 -17.40
C LEU A 156 8.23 17.37 -17.03
N THR A 157 9.46 17.90 -17.02
CA THR A 157 9.82 19.26 -16.55
C THR A 157 10.80 19.99 -17.49
N LYS A 158 10.55 20.02 -18.81
CA LYS A 158 11.44 20.76 -19.74
C LYS A 158 11.15 22.26 -19.76
N GLU A 159 12.01 23.06 -19.11
CA GLU A 159 12.23 24.48 -19.42
C GLU A 159 13.57 24.75 -20.16
N ASN A 160 14.55 23.83 -20.12
CA ASN A 160 15.91 24.05 -20.66
C ASN A 160 16.18 23.28 -21.98
N ASP A 161 16.92 23.88 -22.93
CA ASP A 161 17.30 23.33 -24.26
C ASP A 161 18.79 22.94 -24.30
N TRP A 162 19.18 21.94 -23.51
CA TRP A 162 20.54 21.38 -23.52
C TRP A 162 20.70 20.26 -24.56
N LYS A 163 21.91 20.09 -25.09
CA LYS A 163 22.26 19.14 -26.16
C LYS A 163 23.41 18.25 -25.73
N TYR A 164 23.40 16.99 -26.15
CA TYR A 164 24.53 16.09 -25.93
C TYR A 164 24.87 15.25 -27.16
N LYS A 165 26.13 14.85 -27.29
CA LYS A 165 26.62 13.91 -28.30
C LYS A 165 27.46 12.83 -27.61
N ILE A 166 27.42 11.63 -28.17
CA ILE A 166 28.20 10.49 -27.66
C ILE A 166 29.04 9.94 -28.81
N HIS A 167 30.34 9.78 -28.54
CA HIS A 167 31.34 9.25 -29.43
C HIS A 167 32.13 8.13 -28.73
N PHE A 168 32.60 7.17 -29.51
CA PHE A 168 33.40 6.05 -29.04
C PHE A 168 34.77 6.04 -29.73
N ASP A 169 35.83 5.78 -28.97
CA ASP A 169 37.21 5.71 -29.51
C ASP A 169 38.06 4.66 -28.73
N ASP A 170 39.25 4.31 -29.22
CA ASP A 170 40.16 3.36 -28.56
C ASP A 170 41.09 4.10 -27.58
N ALA A 171 41.03 3.73 -26.30
CA ALA A 171 41.88 4.27 -25.24
C ALA A 171 43.39 4.01 -25.47
N ARG A 172 43.77 3.13 -26.41
CA ARG A 172 45.17 2.92 -26.81
C ARG A 172 45.69 3.97 -27.79
N THR A 173 44.82 4.66 -28.50
CA THR A 173 45.20 5.65 -29.51
C THR A 173 44.89 7.06 -29.04
N ASN A 174 43.74 7.25 -28.38
CA ASN A 174 43.25 8.55 -27.93
C ASN A 174 43.83 8.94 -26.56
N LYS A 175 44.53 10.08 -26.50
CA LYS A 175 45.25 10.55 -25.30
C LYS A 175 44.30 11.06 -24.23
N LYS A 176 43.15 11.63 -24.61
CA LYS A 176 42.10 12.05 -23.67
C LYS A 176 41.53 10.87 -22.91
N LEU A 177 41.29 9.75 -23.59
CA LEU A 177 40.84 8.50 -22.95
C LEU A 177 41.91 7.87 -22.05
N MET A 178 43.20 7.96 -22.39
CA MET A 178 44.27 7.54 -21.48
C MET A 178 44.28 8.35 -20.18
N LEU A 179 43.96 9.65 -20.23
CA LEU A 179 43.83 10.47 -19.02
C LEU A 179 42.60 10.08 -18.20
N ALA A 180 41.49 9.69 -18.87
CA ALA A 180 40.32 9.14 -18.21
C ALA A 180 40.62 7.81 -17.50
N ASP A 181 41.42 6.91 -18.11
CA ASP A 181 41.94 5.70 -17.45
C ASP A 181 42.70 6.08 -16.16
N GLY A 182 43.56 7.10 -16.22
CA GLY A 182 44.30 7.56 -15.05
C GLY A 182 43.42 8.01 -13.89
N VAL A 183 42.33 8.72 -14.16
CA VAL A 183 41.35 9.14 -13.15
C VAL A 183 40.55 7.94 -12.64
N CYS A 184 40.10 7.06 -13.53
CA CYS A 184 39.34 5.87 -13.21
C CYS A 184 40.15 4.89 -12.33
N ASN A 185 41.38 4.58 -12.75
CA ASN A 185 42.32 3.69 -12.08
C ASN A 185 42.77 4.24 -10.72
N THR A 186 43.06 5.53 -10.62
CA THR A 186 43.51 6.15 -9.36
C THR A 186 42.39 6.11 -8.32
N TYR A 187 41.14 6.37 -8.72
CA TYR A 187 40.00 6.23 -7.81
C TYR A 187 39.77 4.77 -7.40
N LEU A 188 39.84 3.83 -8.34
CA LEU A 188 39.70 2.40 -8.05
C LEU A 188 40.80 1.87 -7.12
N THR A 189 42.02 2.41 -7.20
CA THR A 189 43.18 1.92 -6.43
C THR A 189 43.56 2.83 -5.25
N ARG A 190 42.73 3.82 -4.89
CA ARG A 190 43.01 4.82 -3.84
C ARG A 190 43.36 4.24 -2.47
N THR A 191 42.81 3.08 -2.14
CA THR A 191 43.10 2.38 -0.87
C THR A 191 44.37 1.54 -0.89
N SER A 192 45.00 1.34 -2.05
CA SER A 192 46.17 0.48 -2.23
C SER A 192 47.43 1.02 -1.52
N THR A 193 48.46 0.19 -1.41
CA THR A 193 49.77 0.57 -0.87
C THR A 193 50.63 1.37 -1.86
N LYS A 194 50.13 1.64 -3.07
CA LYS A 194 50.83 2.42 -4.11
C LYS A 194 50.95 3.90 -3.76
N PHE A 195 50.05 4.40 -2.91
CA PHE A 195 49.98 5.81 -2.52
C PHE A 195 50.40 6.01 -1.06
N THR A 196 51.16 7.07 -0.80
CA THR A 196 51.49 7.52 0.56
C THR A 196 50.26 8.10 1.27
N ALA A 197 50.32 8.29 2.59
CA ALA A 197 49.21 8.88 3.35
C ALA A 197 48.81 10.28 2.83
N GLU A 198 49.80 11.13 2.55
CA GLU A 198 49.59 12.48 1.98
C GLU A 198 48.95 12.42 0.58
N GLN A 199 49.34 11.44 -0.24
CA GLN A 199 48.76 11.25 -1.58
C GLN A 199 47.30 10.77 -1.52
N LYS A 200 46.95 9.96 -0.51
CA LYS A 200 45.57 9.50 -0.33
C LYS A 200 44.64 10.64 0.08
N GLU A 201 45.10 11.52 0.97
CA GLU A 201 44.37 12.73 1.34
C GLU A 201 44.16 13.64 0.12
N LEU A 202 45.21 13.83 -0.69
CA LEU A 202 45.11 14.59 -1.94
C LEU A 202 44.16 13.98 -2.97
N ILE A 203 44.12 12.64 -3.06
CA ILE A 203 43.16 11.92 -3.89
C ILE A 203 41.74 12.25 -3.41
N GLU A 204 41.42 12.06 -2.14
CA GLU A 204 40.06 12.34 -1.62
C GLU A 204 39.64 13.80 -1.90
N ASP A 205 40.54 14.77 -1.74
CA ASP A 205 40.29 16.19 -2.09
C ASP A 205 40.00 16.40 -3.59
N TYR A 206 40.63 15.64 -4.48
CA TYR A 206 40.45 15.77 -5.92
C TYR A 206 39.14 15.18 -6.42
N TYR A 207 38.63 14.12 -5.79
CA TYR A 207 37.36 13.48 -6.14
C TYR A 207 36.23 14.08 -5.29
N SER A 208 35.76 15.27 -5.68
CA SER A 208 34.60 15.92 -5.07
C SER A 208 33.42 14.94 -4.93
N SER A 209 32.82 14.87 -3.75
CA SER A 209 31.65 14.03 -3.49
C SER A 209 30.45 14.35 -4.38
N GLU A 210 30.41 15.55 -4.99
CA GLU A 210 29.31 16.01 -5.83
C GLU A 210 29.32 15.41 -7.25
N LEU A 211 30.41 14.78 -7.70
CA LEU A 211 30.51 14.18 -9.04
C LEU A 211 30.81 12.67 -8.99
N VAL A 212 30.45 12.04 -7.87
CA VAL A 212 30.51 10.58 -7.68
C VAL A 212 29.07 10.05 -7.61
N PHE A 213 28.67 9.32 -8.64
CA PHE A 213 27.31 8.83 -8.86
C PHE A 213 27.24 7.33 -8.70
N SER A 214 26.18 6.79 -8.08
CA SER A 214 25.97 5.35 -7.95
C SER A 214 24.77 4.86 -8.76
N PHE A 215 24.91 3.67 -9.34
CA PHE A 215 23.86 2.99 -10.11
C PHE A 215 22.74 2.42 -9.22
N PHE A 216 23.05 2.08 -7.97
CA PHE A 216 22.10 1.77 -6.90
C PHE A 216 22.49 2.58 -5.66
N GLU A 217 21.52 3.27 -5.05
CA GLU A 217 21.75 4.13 -3.88
C GLU A 217 20.87 3.66 -2.74
N ASP A 218 21.48 3.15 -1.66
CA ASP A 218 20.79 2.73 -0.42
C ASP A 218 20.57 3.91 0.55
N ASN A 219 20.68 5.16 0.06
CA ASN A 219 20.35 6.34 0.85
C ASN A 219 18.98 6.86 0.41
N VAL A 220 17.97 6.58 1.23
CA VAL A 220 16.58 7.02 1.06
C VAL A 220 16.49 8.54 0.85
N GLU A 221 17.33 9.35 1.52
CA GLU A 221 17.36 10.80 1.34
C GLU A 221 17.83 11.21 -0.06
N LYS A 222 18.85 10.52 -0.60
CA LYS A 222 19.33 10.76 -1.97
C LYS A 222 18.29 10.32 -3.00
N GLU A 223 17.58 9.22 -2.76
CA GLU A 223 16.48 8.79 -3.61
C GLU A 223 15.31 9.78 -3.58
N ILE A 224 14.95 10.31 -2.41
CA ILE A 224 13.95 11.38 -2.27
C ILE A 224 14.41 12.63 -3.03
N LEU A 225 15.65 13.09 -2.85
CA LEU A 225 16.21 14.24 -3.57
C LEU A 225 16.20 14.02 -5.09
N ARG A 226 16.50 12.80 -5.54
CA ARG A 226 16.40 12.41 -6.94
C ARG A 226 14.96 12.53 -7.43
N TRP A 227 13.97 11.99 -6.72
CA TRP A 227 12.56 12.11 -7.11
C TRP A 227 12.09 13.57 -7.13
N ILE A 228 12.51 14.40 -6.18
CA ILE A 228 12.21 15.83 -6.17
C ILE A 228 12.81 16.52 -7.40
N THR A 229 14.05 16.17 -7.74
CA THR A 229 14.76 16.72 -8.90
C THR A 229 14.12 16.28 -10.23
N GLU A 230 13.69 15.03 -10.30
CA GLU A 230 13.00 14.41 -11.45
C GLU A 230 11.54 14.85 -11.60
N GLY A 231 10.99 15.60 -10.64
CA GLY A 231 9.58 16.04 -10.67
C GLY A 231 8.58 14.95 -10.24
N ASN A 232 9.05 13.84 -9.70
CA ASN A 232 8.25 12.77 -9.09
C ASN A 232 7.87 13.15 -7.65
N LEU A 233 7.21 14.30 -7.49
CA LEU A 233 6.92 14.90 -6.20
C LEU A 233 5.97 14.05 -5.36
N SER A 234 5.03 13.34 -5.98
CA SER A 234 4.12 12.43 -5.29
C SER A 234 4.85 11.26 -4.62
N ASP A 235 5.88 10.70 -5.27
CA ASP A 235 6.75 9.65 -4.73
C ASP A 235 7.64 10.18 -3.60
N ALA A 236 8.27 11.33 -3.81
CA ALA A 236 9.09 11.98 -2.79
C ALA A 236 8.28 12.27 -1.52
N ILE A 237 7.13 12.94 -1.65
CA ILE A 237 6.27 13.25 -0.50
C ILE A 237 5.80 11.97 0.18
N PHE A 238 5.37 10.94 -0.57
CA PHE A 238 4.97 9.69 0.05
C PHE A 238 6.09 9.07 0.89
N GLN A 239 7.30 8.98 0.34
CA GLN A 239 8.44 8.38 1.03
C GLN A 239 8.86 9.17 2.27
N ILE A 240 8.85 10.51 2.21
CA ILE A 240 9.13 11.39 3.36
C ILE A 240 8.21 11.08 4.54
N TYR A 241 6.94 10.75 4.28
CA TYR A 241 5.98 10.40 5.33
C TYR A 241 5.99 8.92 5.70
N ALA A 242 6.44 8.04 4.81
CA ALA A 242 6.45 6.60 5.03
C ALA A 242 7.69 6.10 5.79
N GLU A 243 8.80 6.83 5.71
CA GLU A 243 10.06 6.47 6.36
C GLU A 243 10.16 7.06 7.77
N ASP A 244 10.44 6.19 8.75
CA ASP A 244 10.69 6.61 10.13
C ASP A 244 12.18 6.97 10.29
N GLY A 245 12.48 8.15 10.85
CA GLY A 245 13.84 8.52 11.24
C GLY A 245 14.69 9.18 10.14
N LEU A 246 14.08 9.84 9.16
CA LEU A 246 14.78 10.75 8.24
C LEU A 246 15.32 11.97 9.01
N ASP A 247 16.63 12.17 8.99
CA ASP A 247 17.30 13.27 9.72
C ASP A 247 16.90 14.64 9.12
N GLU A 248 16.73 14.71 7.79
CA GLU A 248 16.39 15.95 7.07
C GLU A 248 14.93 16.02 6.57
N LYS A 249 13.98 15.34 7.26
CA LYS A 249 12.57 15.26 6.84
C LYS A 249 11.96 16.62 6.46
N ASP A 250 12.11 17.62 7.33
CA ASP A 250 11.52 18.95 7.14
C ASP A 250 12.12 19.69 5.94
N TYR A 251 13.43 19.58 5.75
CA TYR A 251 14.14 20.17 4.61
C TYR A 251 13.71 19.53 3.28
N LEU A 252 13.66 18.20 3.22
CA LEU A 252 13.23 17.46 2.04
C LEU A 252 11.77 17.76 1.69
N LEU A 253 10.90 17.86 2.70
CA LEU A 253 9.50 18.22 2.51
C LEU A 253 9.38 19.64 1.98
N GLU A 254 10.08 20.61 2.58
CA GLU A 254 10.07 21.99 2.13
C GLU A 254 10.53 22.11 0.67
N LEU A 255 11.59 21.39 0.29
CA LEU A 255 12.09 21.35 -1.09
C LEU A 255 11.03 20.79 -2.06
N ALA A 256 10.39 19.68 -1.69
CA ALA A 256 9.32 19.07 -2.48
C ALA A 256 8.12 20.01 -2.64
N LEU A 257 7.70 20.67 -1.57
CA LEU A 257 6.57 21.60 -1.59
C LEU A 257 6.89 22.88 -2.38
N ASN A 258 8.09 23.42 -2.27
CA ASN A 258 8.53 24.57 -3.06
C ASN A 258 8.57 24.25 -4.57
N ARG A 259 8.96 23.01 -4.93
CA ARG A 259 8.86 22.53 -6.32
C ARG A 259 7.40 22.37 -6.76
N LEU A 260 6.56 21.79 -5.91
CA LEU A 260 5.12 21.60 -6.18
C LEU A 260 4.40 22.94 -6.40
N GLN A 261 4.74 23.96 -5.60
CA GLN A 261 4.17 25.30 -5.69
C GLN A 261 4.42 25.96 -7.05
N LYS A 262 5.58 25.70 -7.66
CA LYS A 262 5.99 26.26 -8.95
C LYS A 262 5.28 25.64 -10.16
N LEU A 263 4.64 24.47 -9.98
CA LEU A 263 3.89 23.83 -11.05
C LEU A 263 2.59 24.61 -11.35
N ASP A 264 2.03 24.40 -12.55
CA ASP A 264 0.68 24.86 -12.85
C ASP A 264 -0.38 24.04 -12.08
N ASP A 265 -1.60 24.57 -11.97
CA ASP A 265 -2.65 23.98 -11.12
C ASP A 265 -3.08 22.58 -11.59
N HIS A 266 -3.03 22.30 -12.89
CA HIS A 266 -3.34 20.97 -13.41
C HIS A 266 -2.23 19.98 -13.01
N SER A 267 -0.96 20.36 -13.14
CA SER A 267 0.18 19.53 -12.71
C SER A 267 0.21 19.30 -11.19
N LYS A 268 -0.11 20.31 -10.37
CA LYS A 268 -0.30 20.13 -8.91
C LYS A 268 -1.36 19.09 -8.61
N LYS A 269 -2.53 19.18 -9.26
CA LYS A 269 -3.64 18.24 -9.10
C LYS A 269 -3.24 16.81 -9.46
N ILE A 270 -2.46 16.62 -10.55
CA ILE A 270 -1.95 15.31 -10.94
C ILE A 270 -1.05 14.71 -9.85
N GLN A 271 -0.06 15.47 -9.36
CA GLN A 271 0.86 14.98 -8.33
C GLN A 271 0.12 14.57 -7.05
N LEU A 272 -0.81 15.39 -6.58
CA LEU A 272 -1.62 15.07 -5.40
C LEU A 272 -2.56 13.88 -5.63
N SER A 273 -3.14 13.74 -6.83
CA SER A 273 -3.96 12.57 -7.20
C SER A 273 -3.16 11.27 -7.26
N GLN A 274 -1.91 11.34 -7.73
CA GLN A 274 -0.99 10.19 -7.70
C GLN A 274 -0.65 9.79 -6.25
N LEU A 275 -0.43 10.75 -5.37
CA LEU A 275 -0.23 10.50 -3.93
C LEU A 275 -1.48 9.84 -3.32
N SER A 276 -2.67 10.37 -3.58
CA SER A 276 -3.95 9.75 -3.18
C SER A 276 -4.05 8.30 -3.68
N SER A 277 -3.66 8.03 -4.93
CA SER A 277 -3.76 6.71 -5.56
C SER A 277 -2.83 5.67 -4.92
N LYS A 278 -1.62 6.07 -4.50
CA LYS A 278 -0.68 5.22 -3.75
C LYS A 278 -1.27 4.83 -2.40
N ILE A 279 -1.79 5.81 -1.66
CA ILE A 279 -2.45 5.58 -0.37
C ILE A 279 -3.70 4.70 -0.54
N TYR A 280 -4.52 4.97 -1.55
CA TYR A 280 -5.69 4.16 -1.88
C TYR A 280 -5.34 2.68 -2.09
N THR A 281 -4.25 2.41 -2.82
CA THR A 281 -3.75 1.04 -3.07
C THR A 281 -3.42 0.33 -1.76
N LEU A 282 -2.70 0.99 -0.85
CA LEU A 282 -2.33 0.41 0.44
C LEU A 282 -3.55 0.11 1.33
N ILE A 283 -4.61 0.90 1.21
CA ILE A 283 -5.86 0.74 2.00
C ILE A 283 -6.78 -0.32 1.39
N LYS A 284 -7.02 -0.28 0.07
CA LYS A 284 -8.03 -1.10 -0.58
C LYS A 284 -7.51 -2.44 -1.09
N ILE A 285 -6.28 -2.44 -1.61
CA ILE A 285 -5.66 -3.64 -2.21
C ILE A 285 -4.86 -4.37 -1.14
N ASP A 286 -3.89 -3.70 -0.52
CA ASP A 286 -2.97 -4.36 0.43
C ASP A 286 -3.52 -4.46 1.86
N ARG A 287 -4.55 -3.65 2.18
CA ARG A 287 -5.20 -3.59 3.50
C ARG A 287 -4.24 -3.35 4.67
N LYS A 288 -3.20 -2.55 4.45
CA LYS A 288 -2.16 -2.22 5.44
C LYS A 288 -2.59 -1.08 6.38
N TYR A 289 -3.74 -1.21 7.06
CA TYR A 289 -4.32 -0.13 7.86
C TYR A 289 -3.39 0.37 8.99
N THR A 290 -2.67 -0.53 9.67
CA THR A 290 -1.77 -0.16 10.77
C THR A 290 -0.59 0.69 10.31
N PHE A 291 -0.05 0.38 9.13
CA PHE A 291 1.06 1.12 8.53
C PHE A 291 0.61 2.48 7.98
N VAL A 292 -0.54 2.51 7.28
CA VAL A 292 -1.01 3.73 6.61
C VAL A 292 -1.63 4.74 7.57
N LYS A 293 -2.18 4.30 8.71
CA LYS A 293 -2.83 5.19 9.68
C LYS A 293 -1.92 6.33 10.17
N PRO A 294 -0.71 6.10 10.72
CA PRO A 294 0.15 7.20 11.18
C PRO A 294 0.49 8.16 10.05
N ILE A 295 0.78 7.65 8.85
CA ILE A 295 1.05 8.44 7.63
C ILE A 295 -0.12 9.38 7.32
N LEU A 296 -1.34 8.85 7.29
CA LEU A 296 -2.54 9.65 7.01
C LEU A 296 -2.82 10.72 8.06
N VAL A 297 -2.58 10.42 9.34
CA VAL A 297 -2.75 11.38 10.43
C VAL A 297 -1.74 12.52 10.26
N ASP A 298 -0.47 12.19 10.01
CA ASP A 298 0.59 13.17 9.77
C ASP A 298 0.30 14.02 8.52
N ILE A 299 -0.21 13.42 7.45
CA ILE A 299 -0.67 14.16 6.27
C ILE A 299 -1.82 15.12 6.62
N GLN A 300 -2.83 14.67 7.39
CA GLN A 300 -3.98 15.52 7.74
C GLN A 300 -3.59 16.67 8.68
N GLU A 301 -2.74 16.40 9.67
CA GLU A 301 -2.37 17.36 10.72
C GLU A 301 -1.23 18.30 10.31
N ASN A 302 -0.32 17.86 9.42
CA ASN A 302 0.87 18.64 9.05
C ASN A 302 0.96 18.98 7.55
N LEU A 303 0.76 18.02 6.63
CA LEU A 303 0.89 18.30 5.19
C LEU A 303 -0.20 19.23 4.67
N LEU A 304 -1.47 18.94 4.98
CA LEU A 304 -2.60 19.73 4.47
C LEU A 304 -2.52 21.21 4.89
N PRO A 305 -2.23 21.56 6.16
CA PRO A 305 -1.98 22.95 6.54
C PRO A 305 -0.82 23.61 5.77
N GLN A 306 0.30 22.92 5.59
CA GLN A 306 1.44 23.46 4.84
C GLN A 306 1.12 23.70 3.36
N LEU A 307 0.30 22.84 2.74
CA LEU A 307 -0.21 23.07 1.39
C LEU A 307 -1.09 24.32 1.32
N GLU A 308 -1.98 24.51 2.29
CA GLU A 308 -2.82 25.71 2.40
C GLU A 308 -1.98 26.99 2.57
N GLU A 309 -0.97 26.97 3.45
CA GLU A 309 -0.04 28.09 3.66
C GLU A 309 0.75 28.46 2.40
N LYS A 310 1.12 27.47 1.58
CA LYS A 310 1.81 27.68 0.30
C LYS A 310 0.84 27.95 -0.87
N ALA A 311 -0.45 28.15 -0.60
CA ALA A 311 -1.49 28.36 -1.62
C ALA A 311 -1.56 27.23 -2.67
N ILE A 312 -1.26 26.00 -2.27
CA ILE A 312 -1.42 24.78 -3.07
C ILE A 312 -2.78 24.17 -2.73
N HIS A 313 -3.82 24.67 -3.40
CA HIS A 313 -5.19 24.26 -3.10
C HIS A 313 -5.61 23.03 -3.91
N SER A 314 -5.97 21.94 -3.22
CA SER A 314 -6.60 20.77 -3.83
C SER A 314 -7.64 20.18 -2.89
N LEU A 315 -8.88 20.66 -3.04
CA LEU A 315 -10.03 20.17 -2.26
C LEU A 315 -10.24 18.66 -2.47
N GLU A 316 -9.99 18.14 -3.67
CA GLU A 316 -10.11 16.71 -3.95
C GLU A 316 -9.11 15.89 -3.14
N PHE A 317 -7.85 16.32 -3.05
CA PHE A 317 -6.84 15.66 -2.24
C PHE A 317 -7.21 15.67 -0.75
N GLN A 318 -7.70 16.82 -0.26
CA GLN A 318 -8.16 16.95 1.13
C GLN A 318 -9.33 16.01 1.44
N LEU A 319 -10.33 15.95 0.55
CA LEU A 319 -11.47 15.03 0.69
C LEU A 319 -11.05 13.56 0.61
N ASP A 320 -10.09 13.21 -0.24
CA ASP A 320 -9.51 11.87 -0.32
C ASP A 320 -8.87 11.45 1.01
N ILE A 321 -8.01 12.29 1.59
CA ILE A 321 -7.35 12.01 2.88
C ILE A 321 -8.39 11.82 3.99
N ILE A 322 -9.41 12.69 4.06
CA ILE A 322 -10.51 12.56 5.03
C ILE A 322 -11.25 11.22 4.84
N LEU A 323 -11.59 10.85 3.61
CA LEU A 323 -12.27 9.58 3.32
C LEU A 323 -11.39 8.35 3.60
N PHE A 324 -10.09 8.46 3.40
CA PHE A 324 -9.12 7.40 3.74
C PHE A 324 -9.02 7.19 5.25
N LEU A 325 -8.87 8.27 6.03
CA LEU A 325 -8.92 8.20 7.49
C LEU A 325 -10.27 7.69 8.00
N TYR A 326 -11.36 8.17 7.42
CA TYR A 326 -12.71 7.68 7.74
C TYR A 326 -12.81 6.17 7.47
N THR A 327 -12.27 5.70 6.34
CA THR A 327 -12.21 4.27 6.00
C THR A 327 -11.41 3.48 7.05
N VAL A 328 -10.22 3.95 7.42
CA VAL A 328 -9.36 3.30 8.43
C VAL A 328 -10.05 3.24 9.79
N TYR A 329 -10.60 4.36 10.28
CA TYR A 329 -11.31 4.38 11.56
C TYR A 329 -12.57 3.52 11.57
N THR A 330 -13.29 3.45 10.44
CA THR A 330 -14.44 2.55 10.28
C THR A 330 -14.04 1.08 10.39
N HIS A 331 -12.92 0.69 9.77
CA HIS A 331 -12.38 -0.68 9.87
C HIS A 331 -11.92 -1.03 11.28
N LEU A 332 -11.43 -0.05 12.04
CA LEU A 332 -11.03 -0.23 13.44
C LEU A 332 -12.22 -0.17 14.42
N GLY A 333 -13.44 0.12 13.95
CA GLY A 333 -14.61 0.32 14.81
C GLY A 333 -14.46 1.51 15.77
N SER A 334 -13.74 2.55 15.36
CA SER A 334 -13.35 3.70 16.19
C SER A 334 -14.30 4.89 16.05
N THR A 335 -14.65 5.53 17.17
CA THR A 335 -15.47 6.75 17.23
C THR A 335 -14.82 7.96 16.56
N LYS A 336 -13.48 7.97 16.39
CA LYS A 336 -12.75 9.00 15.63
C LYS A 336 -13.25 9.19 14.17
N ALA A 337 -13.98 8.22 13.64
CA ALA A 337 -14.66 8.34 12.36
C ALA A 337 -15.73 9.46 12.35
N GLU A 338 -16.38 9.78 13.47
CA GLU A 338 -17.38 10.87 13.56
C GLU A 338 -16.74 12.24 13.31
N ALA A 339 -15.50 12.44 13.79
CA ALA A 339 -14.76 13.67 13.51
C ALA A 339 -14.44 13.82 12.00
N GLN A 340 -14.12 12.72 11.32
CA GLN A 340 -13.89 12.72 9.88
C GLN A 340 -15.18 12.97 9.09
N ASP A 341 -16.33 12.49 9.59
CA ASP A 341 -17.65 12.76 9.02
C ASP A 341 -17.96 14.26 9.03
N GLN A 342 -17.78 14.90 10.18
CA GLN A 342 -17.99 16.35 10.35
C GLN A 342 -17.03 17.17 9.49
N LEU A 343 -15.75 16.78 9.48
CA LEU A 343 -14.72 17.45 8.68
C LEU A 343 -15.06 17.36 7.19
N PHE A 344 -15.45 16.18 6.69
CA PHE A 344 -15.87 16.00 5.30
C PHE A 344 -17.01 16.93 4.91
N LEU A 345 -18.06 17.01 5.75
CA LEU A 345 -19.22 17.87 5.50
C LEU A 345 -18.88 19.37 5.54
N SER A 346 -17.80 19.77 6.22
CA SER A 346 -17.32 21.16 6.21
C SER A 346 -16.60 21.55 4.92
N TYR A 347 -15.94 20.60 4.24
CA TYR A 347 -15.20 20.84 2.99
C TYR A 347 -16.02 20.60 1.73
N LEU A 348 -16.98 19.66 1.74
CA LEU A 348 -17.79 19.34 0.56
C LEU A 348 -18.50 20.55 -0.08
N PRO A 349 -19.07 21.53 0.67
CA PRO A 349 -19.70 22.71 0.08
C PRO A 349 -18.76 23.56 -0.78
N GLN A 350 -17.45 23.51 -0.49
CA GLN A 350 -16.42 24.30 -1.16
C GLN A 350 -16.08 23.75 -2.56
N VAL A 351 -16.49 22.51 -2.88
CA VAL A 351 -16.28 21.94 -4.22
C VAL A 351 -17.19 22.65 -5.22
N GLU A 352 -16.63 23.35 -6.19
CA GLU A 352 -17.42 24.10 -7.17
C GLU A 352 -18.03 23.20 -8.25
N ASP A 353 -17.24 22.26 -8.78
CA ASP A 353 -17.68 21.35 -9.84
C ASP A 353 -18.75 20.38 -9.34
N ILE A 354 -19.91 20.39 -10.00
CA ILE A 354 -21.08 19.61 -9.58
C ILE A 354 -20.84 18.11 -9.70
N MET A 355 -20.12 17.65 -10.73
CA MET A 355 -19.84 16.23 -10.95
C MET A 355 -18.87 15.68 -9.90
N THR A 356 -17.87 16.48 -9.55
CA THR A 356 -16.91 16.18 -8.48
C THR A 356 -17.60 16.17 -7.13
N LYS A 357 -18.42 17.19 -6.82
CA LYS A 357 -19.24 17.23 -5.59
C LYS A 357 -20.14 16.00 -5.48
N PHE A 358 -20.79 15.63 -6.56
CA PHE A 358 -21.65 14.44 -6.63
C PHE A 358 -20.88 13.15 -6.36
N LYS A 359 -19.73 12.95 -7.01
CA LYS A 359 -18.83 11.81 -6.78
C LYS A 359 -18.48 11.67 -5.30
N TYR A 360 -17.96 12.75 -4.70
CA TYR A 360 -17.51 12.74 -3.30
C TYR A 360 -18.67 12.58 -2.31
N TYR A 361 -19.80 13.25 -2.53
CA TYR A 361 -21.00 13.07 -1.71
C TYR A 361 -21.45 11.61 -1.64
N ASN A 362 -21.47 10.93 -2.78
CA ASN A 362 -21.89 9.53 -2.84
C ASN A 362 -20.89 8.58 -2.18
N LEU A 363 -19.58 8.77 -2.40
CA LEU A 363 -18.54 8.00 -1.71
C LEU A 363 -18.62 8.16 -0.18
N HIS A 364 -18.87 9.39 0.27
CA HIS A 364 -19.11 9.71 1.68
C HIS A 364 -20.34 9.01 2.22
N LYS A 365 -21.48 9.06 1.54
CA LYS A 365 -22.72 8.41 2.00
C LYS A 365 -22.58 6.90 2.15
N ILE A 366 -21.91 6.22 1.21
CA ILE A 366 -21.60 4.80 1.37
C ILE A 366 -20.73 4.58 2.61
N ARG A 367 -19.66 5.36 2.78
CA ARG A 367 -18.75 5.23 3.93
C ARG A 367 -19.46 5.48 5.26
N LYS A 368 -20.29 6.51 5.32
CA LYS A 368 -21.11 6.87 6.47
C LYS A 368 -22.09 5.76 6.81
N GLY A 369 -22.78 5.18 5.82
CA GLY A 369 -23.65 4.02 6.03
C GLY A 369 -22.91 2.81 6.62
N VAL A 370 -21.68 2.53 6.17
CA VAL A 370 -20.85 1.46 6.77
C VAL A 370 -20.48 1.80 8.22
N HIS A 371 -20.09 3.05 8.50
CA HIS A 371 -19.73 3.47 9.84
C HIS A 371 -20.92 3.41 10.80
N GLU A 372 -22.06 3.98 10.40
CA GLU A 372 -23.31 3.92 11.15
C GLU A 372 -23.74 2.48 11.41
N LYS A 373 -23.64 1.59 10.42
CA LYS A 373 -23.88 0.14 10.62
C LYS A 373 -22.98 -0.43 11.71
N ASN A 374 -21.67 -0.19 11.63
CA ASN A 374 -20.69 -0.71 12.60
C ASN A 374 -20.89 -0.12 14.01
N MET A 375 -21.43 1.09 14.11
CA MET A 375 -21.80 1.78 15.35
C MET A 375 -23.25 1.48 15.78
N LEU A 376 -23.93 0.51 15.15
CA LEU A 376 -25.31 0.12 15.45
C LEU A 376 -26.38 1.20 15.24
N LYS A 377 -26.09 2.24 14.47
CA LYS A 377 -27.07 3.24 14.03
C LYS A 377 -27.79 2.73 12.78
N ILE A 378 -28.41 1.55 12.86
CA ILE A 378 -28.92 0.78 11.69
C ILE A 378 -29.99 1.56 10.92
N GLY A 379 -30.91 2.24 11.61
CA GLY A 379 -31.93 3.07 10.97
C GLY A 379 -31.33 4.22 10.15
N SER A 380 -30.36 4.94 10.72
CA SER A 380 -29.62 6.00 10.01
C SER A 380 -28.85 5.45 8.81
N ALA A 381 -28.20 4.31 8.98
CA ALA A 381 -27.47 3.66 7.89
C ALA A 381 -28.39 3.32 6.71
N ILE A 382 -29.59 2.78 6.98
CA ILE A 382 -30.58 2.48 5.93
C ILE A 382 -31.03 3.75 5.19
N ASP A 383 -31.29 4.85 5.91
CA ASP A 383 -31.72 6.12 5.31
C ASP A 383 -30.62 6.71 4.41
N ASP A 384 -29.39 6.81 4.90
CA ASP A 384 -28.28 7.37 4.14
C ASP A 384 -27.90 6.51 2.93
N LEU A 385 -27.92 5.18 3.07
CA LEU A 385 -27.71 4.27 1.94
C LEU A 385 -28.84 4.32 0.92
N SER A 386 -30.09 4.52 1.36
CA SER A 386 -31.23 4.66 0.45
C SER A 386 -31.14 5.94 -0.38
N LYS A 387 -30.66 7.04 0.21
CA LYS A 387 -30.37 8.28 -0.54
C LYS A 387 -29.27 8.05 -1.57
N ALA A 388 -28.18 7.38 -1.20
CA ALA A 388 -27.08 7.07 -2.13
C ALA A 388 -27.55 6.17 -3.29
N ILE A 389 -28.31 5.12 -3.00
CA ILE A 389 -28.87 4.20 -4.00
C ILE A 389 -29.75 4.95 -4.98
N LYS A 390 -30.72 5.74 -4.49
CA LYS A 390 -31.62 6.53 -5.34
C LYS A 390 -30.84 7.43 -6.30
N VAL A 391 -29.84 8.12 -5.78
CA VAL A 391 -28.98 9.02 -6.56
C VAL A 391 -28.22 8.28 -7.65
N PHE A 392 -27.67 7.09 -7.36
CA PHE A 392 -26.98 6.28 -8.36
C PHE A 392 -27.91 5.67 -9.41
N GLU A 393 -29.10 5.24 -9.01
CA GLU A 393 -30.10 4.74 -9.96
C GLU A 393 -30.55 5.83 -10.92
N GLU A 394 -30.79 7.04 -10.42
CA GLU A 394 -31.09 8.22 -11.25
C GLU A 394 -29.93 8.52 -12.22
N LEU A 395 -28.67 8.37 -11.78
CA LEU A 395 -27.50 8.53 -12.65
C LEU A 395 -27.46 7.48 -13.77
N ILE A 396 -27.70 6.20 -13.44
CA ILE A 396 -27.71 5.12 -14.43
C ILE A 396 -28.81 5.36 -15.47
N LEU A 397 -30.01 5.74 -15.02
CA LEU A 397 -31.11 6.08 -15.93
C LEU A 397 -30.73 7.23 -16.85
N MET A 398 -30.07 8.28 -16.34
CA MET A 398 -29.58 9.37 -17.19
C MET A 398 -28.54 8.92 -18.21
N THR A 399 -27.65 7.98 -17.86
CA THR A 399 -26.69 7.42 -18.82
C THR A 399 -27.35 6.55 -19.88
N GLU A 400 -28.37 5.76 -19.52
CA GLU A 400 -29.14 4.95 -20.46
C GLU A 400 -29.91 5.81 -21.47
N LEU A 401 -30.31 7.03 -21.12
CA LEU A 401 -30.91 8.00 -22.05
C LEU A 401 -29.92 8.53 -23.09
N LEU A 402 -28.61 8.41 -22.85
CA LEU A 402 -27.55 8.88 -23.73
C LEU A 402 -27.00 7.76 -24.64
N GLU A 403 -27.32 6.50 -24.37
CA GLU A 403 -26.92 5.38 -25.20
C GLU A 403 -27.81 5.31 -26.46
N ASP A 404 -27.20 5.43 -27.64
CA ASP A 404 -27.85 5.12 -28.91
C ASP A 404 -28.38 3.68 -28.86
N GLU A 405 -29.57 3.40 -29.39
CA GLU A 405 -30.20 2.06 -29.36
C GLU A 405 -29.27 0.93 -29.87
N SER A 406 -28.26 1.28 -30.68
CA SER A 406 -27.21 0.39 -31.21
C SER A 406 -26.14 -0.07 -30.20
N LEU A 407 -26.05 0.55 -29.01
CA LEU A 407 -25.09 0.24 -27.95
C LEU A 407 -25.69 -0.63 -26.82
N SER A 408 -27.00 -0.93 -26.89
CA SER A 408 -27.82 -1.56 -25.85
C SER A 408 -27.58 -3.07 -25.62
N GLY A 409 -26.31 -3.50 -25.55
CA GLY A 409 -25.96 -4.90 -25.37
C GLY A 409 -25.97 -5.38 -23.91
N ASN A 410 -25.73 -4.51 -22.93
CA ASN A 410 -25.59 -4.89 -21.52
C ASN A 410 -26.09 -3.76 -20.60
N LYS A 411 -26.91 -4.09 -19.58
CA LYS A 411 -27.23 -3.17 -18.49
C LYS A 411 -25.93 -2.59 -17.89
N ALA A 412 -25.90 -1.28 -17.66
CA ALA A 412 -24.76 -0.61 -17.06
C ALA A 412 -24.48 -1.19 -15.66
N LYS A 413 -23.23 -1.61 -15.43
CA LYS A 413 -22.76 -2.09 -14.13
C LYS A 413 -22.05 -0.98 -13.39
N TYR A 414 -22.37 -0.80 -12.12
CA TYR A 414 -21.80 0.26 -11.32
C TYR A 414 -21.47 -0.25 -9.91
N GLU A 415 -20.19 -0.49 -9.66
CA GLU A 415 -19.74 -1.20 -8.46
C GLU A 415 -20.04 -0.48 -7.15
N GLU A 416 -20.05 0.86 -7.14
CA GLU A 416 -20.41 1.64 -5.94
C GLU A 416 -21.89 1.49 -5.59
N LEU A 417 -22.78 1.37 -6.57
CA LEU A 417 -24.17 1.00 -6.32
C LEU A 417 -24.30 -0.42 -5.78
N GLY A 418 -23.51 -1.37 -6.32
CA GLY A 418 -23.41 -2.71 -5.76
C GLY A 418 -22.97 -2.71 -4.28
N LYS A 419 -22.01 -1.87 -3.91
CA LYS A 419 -21.56 -1.69 -2.51
C LYS A 419 -22.65 -1.05 -1.64
N ALA A 420 -23.36 -0.05 -2.15
CA ALA A 420 -24.45 0.60 -1.43
C ALA A 420 -25.58 -0.40 -1.11
N TYR A 421 -26.03 -1.13 -2.13
CA TYR A 421 -27.00 -2.23 -1.98
C TYR A 421 -26.52 -3.29 -0.99
N GLY A 422 -25.31 -3.83 -1.18
CA GLY A 422 -24.77 -4.86 -0.29
C GLY A 422 -24.59 -4.39 1.16
N THR A 423 -24.35 -3.10 1.39
CA THR A 423 -24.27 -2.54 2.75
C THR A 423 -25.66 -2.36 3.37
N ARG A 424 -26.65 -1.90 2.59
CA ARG A 424 -28.03 -1.74 3.06
C ARG A 424 -28.68 -3.10 3.33
N GLY A 425 -28.40 -4.10 2.51
CA GLY A 425 -28.80 -5.48 2.74
C GLY A 425 -28.27 -6.05 4.05
N GLN A 426 -27.02 -5.75 4.42
CA GLN A 426 -26.47 -6.12 5.74
C GLN A 426 -27.18 -5.38 6.88
N ALA A 427 -27.52 -4.11 6.70
CA ALA A 427 -28.28 -3.34 7.69
C ALA A 427 -29.68 -3.94 7.91
N TYR A 428 -30.39 -4.33 6.84
CA TYR A 428 -31.64 -5.08 6.97
C TYR A 428 -31.46 -6.44 7.63
N ALA A 429 -30.37 -7.17 7.31
CA ALA A 429 -30.08 -8.45 7.92
C ALA A 429 -29.93 -8.35 9.45
N ALA A 430 -29.37 -7.25 9.95
CA ALA A 430 -29.26 -7.00 11.39
C ALA A 430 -30.61 -6.82 12.09
N LEU A 431 -31.69 -6.49 11.36
CA LEU A 431 -33.05 -6.26 11.90
C LEU A 431 -33.98 -7.47 11.77
N ILE A 432 -33.55 -8.58 11.15
CA ILE A 432 -34.40 -9.77 10.90
C ILE A 432 -35.00 -10.33 12.19
N HIS A 433 -34.23 -10.29 13.28
CA HIS A 433 -34.67 -10.80 14.57
C HIS A 433 -35.79 -9.96 15.21
N GLU A 434 -35.89 -8.67 14.85
CA GLU A 434 -36.97 -7.77 15.29
C GLU A 434 -38.20 -7.92 14.40
N ASN A 435 -37.99 -8.00 13.09
CA ASN A 435 -39.04 -8.22 12.10
C ASN A 435 -38.56 -9.08 10.93
N GLN A 436 -39.21 -10.22 10.74
CA GLN A 436 -38.89 -11.19 9.68
C GLN A 436 -39.09 -10.63 8.25
N ASP A 437 -39.90 -9.58 8.07
CA ASP A 437 -40.08 -8.94 6.76
C ASP A 437 -38.76 -8.35 6.21
N TYR A 438 -37.82 -7.99 7.09
CA TYR A 438 -36.51 -7.50 6.69
C TYR A 438 -35.67 -8.55 5.97
N LEU A 439 -35.94 -9.85 6.14
CA LEU A 439 -35.24 -10.89 5.39
C LEU A 439 -35.44 -10.69 3.88
N ARG A 440 -36.69 -10.43 3.45
CA ARG A 440 -37.00 -10.21 2.03
C ARG A 440 -36.28 -8.99 1.48
N LEU A 441 -36.23 -7.91 2.26
CA LEU A 441 -35.54 -6.67 1.88
C LEU A 441 -34.01 -6.88 1.77
N ALA A 442 -33.42 -7.60 2.72
CA ALA A 442 -31.99 -7.94 2.70
C ALA A 442 -31.63 -8.77 1.46
N ILE A 443 -32.39 -9.83 1.18
CA ILE A 443 -32.14 -10.69 0.02
C ILE A 443 -32.29 -9.90 -1.29
N ASN A 444 -33.33 -9.07 -1.41
CA ASN A 444 -33.53 -8.23 -2.58
C ASN A 444 -32.31 -7.31 -2.82
N ASP A 445 -31.82 -6.64 -1.78
CA ASP A 445 -30.65 -5.77 -1.89
C ASP A 445 -29.39 -6.56 -2.28
N PHE A 446 -29.17 -7.76 -1.73
CA PHE A 446 -28.03 -8.59 -2.14
C PHE A 446 -28.11 -9.06 -3.59
N ASP A 447 -29.31 -9.36 -4.10
CA ASP A 447 -29.52 -9.72 -5.49
C ASP A 447 -29.20 -8.55 -6.43
N HIS A 448 -29.69 -7.34 -6.11
CA HIS A 448 -29.34 -6.12 -6.85
C HIS A 448 -27.82 -5.85 -6.79
N ALA A 449 -27.20 -6.07 -5.64
CA ALA A 449 -25.75 -5.92 -5.51
C ALA A 449 -24.98 -6.85 -6.47
N ILE A 450 -25.39 -8.12 -6.58
CA ILE A 450 -24.77 -9.12 -7.47
C ILE A 450 -24.88 -8.71 -8.94
N GLU A 451 -25.97 -8.08 -9.36
CA GLU A 451 -26.17 -7.60 -10.74
C GLU A 451 -25.12 -6.56 -11.15
N HIS A 452 -24.72 -5.69 -10.21
CA HIS A 452 -23.77 -4.62 -10.47
C HIS A 452 -22.30 -5.01 -10.33
N PHE A 453 -21.97 -6.06 -9.59
CA PHE A 453 -20.57 -6.48 -9.44
C PHE A 453 -20.01 -7.12 -10.71
N THR A 454 -18.78 -6.72 -11.08
CA THR A 454 -18.03 -7.34 -12.18
C THR A 454 -17.12 -8.45 -11.68
N VAL A 455 -16.53 -8.26 -10.50
CA VAL A 455 -15.56 -9.17 -9.87
C VAL A 455 -16.27 -10.31 -9.15
N LEU A 456 -15.78 -11.54 -9.38
CA LEU A 456 -16.32 -12.76 -8.78
C LEU A 456 -16.27 -12.76 -7.25
N ASN A 457 -15.16 -12.28 -6.67
CA ASN A 457 -14.98 -12.22 -5.21
C ASN A 457 -16.04 -11.34 -4.51
N ASP A 458 -16.51 -10.26 -5.14
CA ASP A 458 -17.55 -9.42 -4.54
C ASP A 458 -18.92 -10.09 -4.62
N LYS A 459 -19.20 -10.86 -5.68
CA LYS A 459 -20.39 -11.71 -5.78
C LYS A 459 -20.39 -12.84 -4.75
N GLU A 460 -19.25 -13.52 -4.58
CA GLU A 460 -19.09 -14.53 -3.52
C GLU A 460 -19.41 -13.94 -2.14
N ARG A 461 -18.94 -12.70 -1.88
CA ARG A 461 -19.22 -12.03 -0.62
C ARG A 461 -20.71 -11.73 -0.44
N GLN A 462 -21.44 -11.37 -1.50
CA GLN A 462 -22.90 -11.22 -1.42
C GLN A 462 -23.60 -12.54 -1.13
N HIS A 463 -23.18 -13.66 -1.74
CA HIS A 463 -23.71 -14.98 -1.40
C HIS A 463 -23.43 -15.35 0.07
N LEU A 464 -22.25 -15.01 0.60
CA LEU A 464 -21.96 -15.18 2.01
C LEU A 464 -22.89 -14.34 2.90
N TYR A 465 -23.18 -13.08 2.53
CA TYR A 465 -24.13 -12.25 3.26
C TYR A 465 -25.56 -12.77 3.19
N LYS A 466 -25.99 -13.30 2.03
CA LYS A 466 -27.27 -14.00 1.89
C LYS A 466 -27.34 -15.22 2.81
N ALA A 467 -26.27 -16.01 2.90
CA ALA A 467 -26.20 -17.16 3.80
C ALA A 467 -26.42 -16.73 5.27
N LEU A 468 -25.76 -15.64 5.69
CA LEU A 468 -25.93 -15.07 7.02
C LEU A 468 -27.36 -14.56 7.25
N ALA A 469 -27.96 -13.85 6.29
CA ALA A 469 -29.33 -13.34 6.41
C ALA A 469 -30.37 -14.48 6.50
N TYR A 470 -30.26 -15.51 5.65
CA TYR A 470 -31.10 -16.70 5.78
C TYR A 470 -30.91 -17.42 7.11
N CYS A 471 -29.69 -17.45 7.63
CA CYS A 471 -29.41 -18.01 8.96
C CYS A 471 -30.15 -17.22 10.06
N GLU A 472 -30.14 -15.88 10.01
CA GLU A 472 -30.91 -15.04 10.96
C GLU A 472 -32.43 -15.25 10.82
N GLY A 473 -32.91 -15.54 9.61
CA GLY A 473 -34.30 -15.89 9.33
C GLY A 473 -34.69 -17.34 9.66
N ASN A 474 -33.80 -18.11 10.31
CA ASN A 474 -33.97 -19.55 10.58
C ASN A 474 -34.25 -20.41 9.33
N LYS A 475 -33.73 -20.00 8.17
CA LYS A 475 -33.81 -20.68 6.87
C LYS A 475 -32.50 -21.41 6.56
N PHE A 476 -32.21 -22.46 7.34
CA PHE A 476 -30.89 -23.13 7.30
C PHE A 476 -30.55 -23.84 5.97
N PRO A 477 -31.49 -24.52 5.29
CA PRO A 477 -31.21 -25.10 3.97
C PRO A 477 -30.80 -24.05 2.94
N GLU A 478 -31.51 -22.93 2.88
CA GLU A 478 -31.22 -21.80 2.01
C GLU A 478 -29.89 -21.13 2.39
N ALA A 479 -29.61 -20.99 3.69
CA ALA A 479 -28.34 -20.49 4.19
C ALA A 479 -27.15 -21.36 3.71
N LEU A 480 -27.28 -22.68 3.79
CA LEU A 480 -26.28 -23.61 3.30
C LEU A 480 -26.10 -23.52 1.79
N GLN A 481 -27.20 -23.46 1.03
CA GLN A 481 -27.14 -23.30 -0.42
C GLN A 481 -26.34 -22.04 -0.82
N GLN A 482 -26.58 -20.92 -0.14
CA GLN A 482 -25.84 -19.68 -0.39
C GLN A 482 -24.37 -19.77 0.05
N LEU A 483 -24.07 -20.48 1.15
CA LEU A 483 -22.68 -20.73 1.56
C LEU A 483 -21.91 -21.55 0.51
N PHE A 484 -22.52 -22.60 -0.05
CA PHE A 484 -21.95 -23.38 -1.14
C PHE A 484 -21.72 -22.53 -2.39
N GLN A 485 -22.70 -21.69 -2.77
CA GLN A 485 -22.56 -20.73 -3.87
C GLN A 485 -21.41 -19.74 -3.64
N SER A 486 -21.24 -19.24 -2.41
CA SER A 486 -20.12 -18.37 -2.06
C SER A 486 -18.76 -19.05 -2.20
N CYS A 487 -18.71 -20.38 -2.20
CA CYS A 487 -17.50 -21.18 -2.40
C CYS A 487 -17.34 -21.68 -3.83
N GLN A 488 -18.30 -21.39 -4.72
CA GLN A 488 -18.38 -21.99 -6.06
C GLN A 488 -18.39 -23.53 -6.04
N VAL A 489 -18.90 -24.13 -4.97
CA VAL A 489 -19.06 -25.58 -4.83
C VAL A 489 -20.51 -25.94 -5.13
N PRO A 490 -20.79 -26.97 -5.95
CA PRO A 490 -22.16 -27.43 -6.19
C PRO A 490 -22.85 -27.79 -4.87
N PHE A 491 -24.07 -27.30 -4.67
CA PHE A 491 -24.79 -27.55 -3.43
C PHE A 491 -25.15 -29.04 -3.27
N ASN A 492 -24.73 -29.63 -2.15
CA ASN A 492 -25.10 -30.98 -1.76
C ASN A 492 -25.58 -30.99 -0.31
N SER A 493 -26.89 -31.15 -0.11
CA SER A 493 -27.51 -31.13 1.23
C SER A 493 -27.08 -32.30 2.12
N ASN A 494 -26.51 -33.35 1.54
CA ASN A 494 -26.20 -34.61 2.24
C ASN A 494 -24.69 -34.82 2.46
N ASN A 495 -23.83 -33.94 1.91
CA ASN A 495 -22.39 -34.07 2.05
C ASN A 495 -21.72 -32.70 2.21
N PHE A 496 -21.28 -32.41 3.44
CA PHE A 496 -20.57 -31.17 3.76
C PHE A 496 -19.04 -31.33 3.70
N ILE A 497 -18.52 -32.55 3.50
CA ILE A 497 -17.08 -32.85 3.45
C ILE A 497 -16.45 -32.11 2.26
N GLU A 498 -17.09 -32.15 1.09
CA GLU A 498 -16.58 -31.49 -0.12
C GLU A 498 -16.40 -29.98 0.06
N LEU A 499 -17.38 -29.31 0.68
CA LEU A 499 -17.28 -27.89 1.03
C LEU A 499 -16.09 -27.64 1.98
N LEU A 500 -15.96 -28.47 3.01
CA LEU A 500 -14.91 -28.31 4.03
C LEU A 500 -13.51 -28.59 3.47
N ASP A 501 -13.34 -29.60 2.63
CA ASP A 501 -12.09 -29.90 1.92
C ASP A 501 -11.73 -28.76 0.96
N HIS A 502 -12.71 -28.20 0.24
CA HIS A 502 -12.50 -27.02 -0.59
C HIS A 502 -12.00 -25.84 0.25
N LEU A 503 -12.65 -25.52 1.36
CA LEU A 503 -12.21 -24.42 2.25
C LEU A 503 -10.80 -24.68 2.82
N LYS A 504 -10.50 -25.93 3.21
CA LYS A 504 -9.19 -26.34 3.75
C LYS A 504 -8.06 -26.22 2.73
N SER A 505 -8.36 -26.35 1.44
CA SER A 505 -7.37 -26.19 0.37
C SER A 505 -6.89 -24.75 0.17
N HIS A 506 -7.59 -23.76 0.74
CA HIS A 506 -7.27 -22.34 0.65
C HIS A 506 -6.51 -21.83 1.89
N LYS A 507 -5.82 -20.69 1.74
CA LYS A 507 -5.21 -20.01 2.89
C LYS A 507 -6.32 -19.55 3.84
N LEU A 508 -6.21 -19.88 5.13
CA LEU A 508 -7.25 -19.58 6.12
C LEU A 508 -7.69 -18.12 6.12
N LYS A 509 -6.76 -17.18 5.98
CA LYS A 509 -7.06 -15.75 5.94
C LYS A 509 -8.08 -15.35 4.85
N ASP A 510 -8.14 -16.11 3.75
CA ASP A 510 -9.00 -15.81 2.61
C ASP A 510 -10.41 -16.43 2.76
N VAL A 511 -10.55 -17.46 3.62
CA VAL A 511 -11.80 -18.23 3.81
C VAL A 511 -12.35 -18.19 5.23
N ILE A 512 -11.71 -17.50 6.17
CA ILE A 512 -12.08 -17.50 7.60
C ILE A 512 -13.53 -17.05 7.85
N TYR A 513 -14.05 -16.11 7.07
CA TYR A 513 -15.45 -15.68 7.17
C TYR A 513 -16.44 -16.73 6.66
N LYS A 514 -16.04 -17.57 5.69
CA LYS A 514 -16.84 -18.72 5.23
C LYS A 514 -16.90 -19.78 6.34
N PHE A 515 -15.80 -19.99 7.08
CA PHE A 515 -15.81 -20.81 8.30
C PHE A 515 -16.72 -20.22 9.38
N ALA A 516 -16.61 -18.92 9.69
CA ALA A 516 -17.47 -18.27 10.67
C ALA A 516 -18.97 -18.45 10.33
N CYS A 517 -19.34 -18.31 9.05
CA CYS A 517 -20.70 -18.57 8.57
C CYS A 517 -21.10 -20.05 8.76
N TYR A 518 -20.21 -21.00 8.45
CA TYR A 518 -20.47 -22.44 8.66
C TYR A 518 -20.78 -22.74 10.14
N PHE A 519 -19.93 -22.25 11.06
CA PHE A 519 -20.12 -22.44 12.50
C PHE A 519 -21.40 -21.76 13.00
N LYS A 520 -21.74 -20.58 12.46
CA LYS A 520 -23.00 -19.88 12.77
C LYS A 520 -24.21 -20.71 12.38
N ILE A 521 -24.28 -21.17 11.13
CA ILE A 521 -25.39 -22.00 10.62
C ILE A 521 -25.52 -23.27 11.46
N MET A 522 -24.42 -23.97 11.71
CA MET A 522 -24.40 -25.18 12.55
C MET A 522 -24.95 -24.91 13.95
N SER A 523 -24.48 -23.86 14.60
CA SER A 523 -24.91 -23.49 15.94
C SER A 523 -26.39 -23.10 15.98
N TYR A 524 -26.84 -22.22 15.08
CA TYR A 524 -28.21 -21.73 15.08
C TYR A 524 -29.19 -22.82 14.70
N ALA A 525 -28.83 -23.71 13.77
CA ALA A 525 -29.62 -24.89 13.45
C ALA A 525 -29.83 -25.75 14.71
N LYS A 526 -28.76 -26.00 15.49
CA LYS A 526 -28.87 -26.78 16.73
C LYS A 526 -29.76 -26.10 17.78
N VAL A 527 -29.56 -24.81 18.02
CA VAL A 527 -30.34 -24.04 19.00
C VAL A 527 -31.83 -23.98 18.63
N ASN A 528 -32.16 -23.97 17.34
CA ASN A 528 -33.53 -23.97 16.83
C ASN A 528 -34.11 -25.39 16.60
N GLY A 529 -33.48 -26.44 17.13
CA GLY A 529 -33.99 -27.82 17.07
C GLY A 529 -33.84 -28.53 15.72
N GLN A 530 -33.04 -28.00 14.80
CA GLN A 530 -32.72 -28.61 13.51
C GLN A 530 -31.52 -29.55 13.64
N ASP A 531 -31.66 -30.54 14.52
CA ASP A 531 -30.58 -31.44 14.95
C ASP A 531 -29.91 -32.19 13.81
N THR A 532 -30.69 -32.71 12.86
CA THR A 532 -30.17 -33.49 11.73
C THR A 532 -29.15 -32.71 10.90
N ILE A 533 -29.44 -31.44 10.61
CA ILE A 533 -28.54 -30.57 9.82
C ILE A 533 -27.29 -30.26 10.65
N ALA A 534 -27.48 -29.80 11.88
CA ALA A 534 -26.39 -29.36 12.75
C ALA A 534 -25.42 -30.50 13.09
N ASP A 535 -25.94 -31.68 13.42
CA ASP A 535 -25.11 -32.83 13.77
C ASP A 535 -24.37 -33.38 12.55
N SER A 536 -24.98 -33.34 11.36
CA SER A 536 -24.32 -33.73 10.10
C SER A 536 -23.18 -32.77 9.74
N MET A 537 -23.37 -31.46 9.93
CA MET A 537 -22.31 -30.46 9.76
C MET A 537 -21.15 -30.70 10.75
N PHE A 538 -21.48 -30.94 12.02
CA PHE A 538 -20.48 -31.23 13.05
C PHE A 538 -19.70 -32.53 12.77
N GLN A 539 -20.37 -33.58 12.29
CA GLN A 539 -19.72 -34.83 11.89
C GLN A 539 -18.72 -34.60 10.75
N ALA A 540 -19.08 -33.80 9.75
CA ALA A 540 -18.19 -33.48 8.63
C ALA A 540 -16.93 -32.72 9.10
N LEU A 541 -17.05 -31.76 10.04
CA LEU A 541 -15.89 -31.07 10.63
C LEU A 541 -14.90 -32.04 11.26
N ASN A 542 -15.40 -33.02 12.02
CA ASN A 542 -14.56 -34.03 12.67
C ASN A 542 -13.89 -34.96 11.64
N GLN A 543 -14.61 -35.36 10.59
CA GLN A 543 -14.06 -36.23 9.54
C GLN A 543 -12.90 -35.56 8.78
N VAL A 544 -12.99 -34.24 8.54
CA VAL A 544 -11.96 -33.47 7.83
C VAL A 544 -10.87 -32.92 8.77
N ASN A 545 -10.98 -33.18 10.09
CA ASN A 545 -10.09 -32.63 11.12
C ASN A 545 -10.00 -31.09 11.11
N LEU A 546 -11.13 -30.40 10.89
CA LEU A 546 -11.24 -28.95 10.93
C LEU A 546 -11.90 -28.49 12.24
N THR A 547 -11.21 -28.71 13.36
CA THR A 547 -11.69 -28.27 14.67
C THR A 547 -11.41 -26.79 14.92
N VAL A 548 -11.98 -26.22 15.98
CA VAL A 548 -11.68 -24.84 16.39
C VAL A 548 -10.19 -24.68 16.73
N GLU A 549 -9.58 -25.71 17.33
CA GLU A 549 -8.14 -25.74 17.63
C GLU A 549 -7.29 -25.71 16.36
N PHE A 550 -7.72 -26.41 15.30
CA PHE A 550 -7.05 -26.32 13.99
C PHE A 550 -7.07 -24.88 13.48
N ILE A 551 -8.22 -24.20 13.53
CA ILE A 551 -8.35 -22.82 13.07
C ILE A 551 -7.44 -21.90 13.90
N ARG A 552 -7.51 -21.99 15.24
CA ARG A 552 -6.67 -21.16 16.14
C ARG A 552 -5.18 -21.36 15.95
N LYS A 553 -4.74 -22.60 15.70
CA LYS A 553 -3.32 -22.90 15.47
C LYS A 553 -2.79 -22.31 14.16
N ASN A 554 -3.66 -22.18 13.16
CA ASN A 554 -3.26 -21.83 11.80
C ASN A 554 -3.72 -20.44 11.33
N TYR A 555 -4.49 -19.71 12.16
CA TYR A 555 -4.95 -18.35 11.89
C TYR A 555 -4.59 -17.42 13.06
N SER A 556 -3.80 -16.38 12.77
CA SER A 556 -3.30 -15.43 13.77
C SER A 556 -4.21 -14.23 14.02
N GLY A 557 -5.30 -14.08 13.25
CA GLY A 557 -6.20 -12.94 13.39
C GLY A 557 -7.20 -13.10 14.53
N SER A 558 -7.51 -11.99 15.21
CA SER A 558 -8.52 -11.94 16.26
C SER A 558 -9.95 -12.09 15.72
N HIS A 559 -10.25 -11.51 14.57
CA HIS A 559 -11.59 -11.53 13.96
C HIS A 559 -11.58 -12.23 12.59
N PRO A 560 -12.55 -13.13 12.29
CA PRO A 560 -13.75 -13.49 13.06
C PRO A 560 -13.58 -14.69 14.03
N THR A 561 -12.38 -14.94 14.57
CA THR A 561 -12.10 -16.08 15.47
C THR A 561 -12.95 -16.06 16.74
N GLN A 562 -13.20 -14.87 17.32
CA GLN A 562 -14.09 -14.72 18.47
C GLN A 562 -15.52 -15.20 18.18
N PHE A 563 -16.01 -15.00 16.94
CA PHE A 563 -17.32 -15.51 16.54
C PHE A 563 -17.34 -17.02 16.40
N ILE A 564 -16.30 -17.61 15.79
CA ILE A 564 -16.19 -19.07 15.66
C ILE A 564 -16.23 -19.73 17.04
N LEU A 565 -15.46 -19.21 17.99
CA LEU A 565 -15.47 -19.65 19.39
C LEU A 565 -16.85 -19.49 20.03
N TRP A 566 -17.47 -18.33 19.87
CA TRP A 566 -18.77 -18.05 20.46
C TRP A 566 -19.91 -18.92 19.90
N TYR A 567 -19.93 -19.17 18.59
CA TYR A 567 -20.87 -20.10 17.97
C TYR A 567 -20.59 -21.55 18.38
N MET A 568 -19.32 -21.94 18.53
CA MET A 568 -18.99 -23.27 19.05
C MET A 568 -19.40 -23.43 20.53
N ALA A 569 -19.29 -22.38 21.34
CA ALA A 569 -19.83 -22.35 22.70
C ALA A 569 -21.34 -22.57 22.67
N SER A 570 -22.06 -21.78 21.88
CA SER A 570 -23.52 -21.87 21.70
C SER A 570 -23.98 -23.29 21.28
N PHE A 571 -23.30 -23.88 20.29
CA PHE A 571 -23.53 -25.25 19.86
C PHE A 571 -23.28 -26.28 20.99
N SER A 572 -22.23 -26.06 21.79
CA SER A 572 -21.88 -26.92 22.93
C SER A 572 -22.91 -26.82 24.06
N ILE A 573 -23.47 -25.63 24.31
CA ILE A 573 -24.58 -25.41 25.26
C ILE A 573 -25.80 -26.24 24.83
N ALA A 574 -26.19 -26.14 23.56
CA ALA A 574 -27.33 -26.88 23.00
C ALA A 574 -27.15 -28.42 23.01
N ARG A 575 -25.92 -28.90 23.22
CA ARG A 575 -25.58 -30.32 23.38
C ARG A 575 -25.31 -30.74 24.82
N ASP A 576 -25.62 -29.87 25.78
CA ASP A 576 -25.37 -30.05 27.22
C ASP A 576 -23.88 -30.35 27.54
N LYS A 577 -22.97 -29.71 26.80
CA LYS A 577 -21.52 -29.76 27.01
C LYS A 577 -21.02 -28.50 27.71
N ARG A 578 -21.57 -28.20 28.89
CA ARG A 578 -21.33 -26.93 29.62
C ARG A 578 -19.86 -26.58 29.85
N LYS A 579 -19.04 -27.54 30.30
CA LYS A 579 -17.59 -27.30 30.53
C LYS A 579 -16.86 -26.86 29.27
N LEU A 580 -17.18 -27.47 28.14
CA LEU A 580 -16.58 -27.13 26.85
C LEU A 580 -17.10 -25.77 26.33
N ALA A 581 -18.40 -25.51 26.51
CA ALA A 581 -18.98 -24.21 26.18
C ALA A 581 -18.30 -23.06 26.96
N LEU A 582 -18.04 -23.26 28.25
CA LEU A 582 -17.33 -22.30 29.09
C LEU A 582 -15.91 -22.01 28.59
N GLN A 583 -15.17 -23.05 28.19
CA GLN A 583 -13.83 -22.87 27.63
C GLN A 583 -13.86 -21.98 26.38
N TYR A 584 -14.76 -22.27 25.43
CA TYR A 584 -14.84 -21.49 24.20
C TYR A 584 -15.33 -20.06 24.42
N ILE A 585 -16.29 -19.83 25.31
CA ILE A 585 -16.81 -18.47 25.56
C ILE A 585 -15.78 -17.61 26.31
N ASP A 586 -15.03 -18.18 27.26
CA ASP A 586 -13.95 -17.47 27.96
C ASP A 586 -12.83 -17.09 27.01
N GLU A 587 -12.47 -17.99 26.09
CA GLU A 587 -11.50 -17.67 25.04
C GLU A 587 -12.00 -16.56 24.10
N ALA A 588 -13.29 -16.59 23.72
CA ALA A 588 -13.87 -15.54 22.88
C ALA A 588 -13.86 -14.17 23.58
N ILE A 589 -14.21 -14.14 24.88
CA ILE A 589 -14.15 -12.94 25.72
C ILE A 589 -12.71 -12.41 25.80
N GLY A 590 -11.73 -13.30 26.02
CA GLY A 590 -10.32 -12.92 26.09
C GLY A 590 -9.79 -12.26 24.82
N ILE A 591 -10.31 -12.62 23.63
CA ILE A 591 -9.99 -11.92 22.37
C ILE A 591 -10.53 -10.49 22.38
N CYS A 592 -11.75 -10.28 22.88
CA CYS A 592 -12.37 -8.96 22.96
C CYS A 592 -11.75 -8.09 24.07
N ASP A 593 -11.29 -8.68 25.16
CA ASP A 593 -10.57 -8.00 26.25
C ASP A 593 -9.30 -7.30 25.75
N ALA A 594 -8.54 -7.97 24.88
CA ALA A 594 -7.30 -7.43 24.31
C ALA A 594 -7.50 -6.20 23.41
N MET A 595 -8.73 -5.87 23.03
CA MET A 595 -9.04 -4.71 22.19
C MET A 595 -9.18 -3.44 23.04
N PRO A 596 -8.76 -2.26 22.53
CA PRO A 596 -8.94 -1.00 23.24
C PRO A 596 -10.42 -0.63 23.40
N MET A 597 -10.76 0.20 24.40
CA MET A 597 -12.14 0.67 24.62
C MET A 597 -12.72 1.44 23.43
N THR A 598 -11.87 2.10 22.64
CA THR A 598 -12.26 2.77 21.40
C THR A 598 -12.79 1.80 20.33
N ALA A 599 -12.54 0.50 20.44
CA ALA A 599 -13.05 -0.53 19.52
C ALA A 599 -14.46 -0.98 19.94
N VAL A 600 -15.42 -0.05 19.84
CA VAL A 600 -16.78 -0.18 20.40
C VAL A 600 -17.47 -1.48 19.97
N THR A 601 -17.38 -1.84 18.68
CA THR A 601 -18.00 -3.07 18.17
C THR A 601 -17.54 -4.32 18.94
N PHE A 602 -16.23 -4.46 19.20
CA PHE A 602 -15.70 -5.62 19.97
C PHE A 602 -16.20 -5.64 21.40
N LYS A 603 -16.35 -4.47 22.03
CA LYS A 603 -16.85 -4.36 23.40
C LYS A 603 -18.36 -4.66 23.49
N ILE A 604 -19.13 -4.35 22.45
CA ILE A 604 -20.54 -4.78 22.38
C ILE A 604 -20.63 -6.30 22.19
N LEU A 605 -19.78 -6.90 21.34
CA LEU A 605 -19.70 -8.37 21.24
C LEU A 605 -19.39 -9.01 22.60
N GLN A 606 -18.47 -8.41 23.35
CA GLN A 606 -18.11 -8.84 24.68
C GLN A 606 -19.30 -8.78 25.66
N LEU A 607 -20.12 -7.73 25.62
CA LEU A 607 -21.36 -7.67 26.41
C LEU A 607 -22.30 -8.84 26.09
N GLY A 608 -22.48 -9.16 24.80
CA GLY A 608 -23.24 -10.34 24.38
C GLY A 608 -22.67 -11.66 24.88
N MET A 609 -21.35 -11.84 24.82
CA MET A 609 -20.67 -13.04 25.32
C MET A 609 -20.80 -13.16 26.84
N LEU A 610 -20.65 -12.07 27.59
CA LEU A 610 -20.87 -12.05 29.04
C LEU A 610 -22.32 -12.38 29.39
N ALA A 611 -23.28 -11.87 28.61
CA ALA A 611 -24.70 -12.17 28.80
C ALA A 611 -24.98 -13.67 28.61
N GLU A 612 -24.46 -14.29 27.56
CA GLU A 612 -24.61 -15.74 27.36
C GLU A 612 -23.84 -16.56 28.40
N LYS A 613 -22.63 -16.14 28.76
CA LYS A 613 -21.84 -16.77 29.84
C LYS A 613 -22.60 -16.76 31.17
N SER A 614 -23.30 -15.67 31.48
CA SER A 614 -24.09 -15.57 32.72
C SER A 614 -25.20 -16.63 32.81
N SER A 615 -25.72 -17.10 31.66
CA SER A 615 -26.72 -18.17 31.63
C SER A 615 -26.14 -19.57 31.91
N LEU A 616 -24.82 -19.72 31.92
CA LEU A 616 -24.12 -21.00 32.15
C LEU A 616 -23.68 -21.22 33.59
N PHE A 617 -23.63 -20.17 34.41
CA PHE A 617 -23.19 -20.24 35.80
C PHE A 617 -24.37 -20.23 36.77
N GLU A 618 -24.26 -21.03 37.84
CA GLU A 618 -25.22 -21.02 38.95
C GLU A 618 -25.08 -19.75 39.82
N ASP A 619 -23.87 -19.19 39.93
CA ASP A 619 -23.59 -17.89 40.57
C ASP A 619 -23.26 -16.83 39.50
N ALA A 620 -24.29 -16.41 38.77
CA ALA A 620 -24.16 -15.46 37.67
C ALA A 620 -23.86 -14.01 38.12
N GLN A 621 -23.87 -13.72 39.42
CA GLN A 621 -23.84 -12.35 39.93
C GLN A 621 -22.54 -11.61 39.60
N GLN A 622 -21.41 -12.29 39.72
CA GLN A 622 -20.11 -11.72 39.37
C GLN A 622 -20.00 -11.38 37.88
N ILE A 623 -20.51 -12.24 37.00
CA ILE A 623 -20.50 -12.01 35.55
C ILE A 623 -21.42 -10.85 35.17
N LYS A 624 -22.59 -10.74 35.80
CA LYS A 624 -23.48 -9.59 35.60
C LYS A 624 -22.81 -8.29 36.03
N LYS A 625 -22.06 -8.29 37.13
CA LYS A 625 -21.29 -7.12 37.57
C LYS A 625 -20.22 -6.72 36.55
N GLU A 626 -19.49 -7.68 35.99
CA GLU A 626 -18.51 -7.43 34.92
C GLU A 626 -19.17 -6.86 33.66
N LEU A 627 -20.33 -7.40 33.26
CA LEU A 627 -21.13 -6.90 32.14
C LEU A 627 -21.52 -5.43 32.34
N PHE A 628 -22.07 -5.08 33.51
CA PHE A 628 -22.49 -3.71 33.77
C PHE A 628 -21.32 -2.74 33.93
N GLN A 629 -20.18 -3.18 34.48
CA GLN A 629 -18.97 -2.37 34.49
C GLN A 629 -18.54 -2.02 33.06
N LEU A 630 -18.45 -3.02 32.18
CA LEU A 630 -18.11 -2.80 30.77
C LEU A 630 -19.11 -1.88 30.06
N TYR A 631 -20.39 -2.02 30.34
CA TYR A 631 -21.43 -1.15 29.79
C TYR A 631 -21.25 0.32 30.22
N GLN A 632 -20.92 0.57 31.49
CA GLN A 632 -20.63 1.92 31.98
C GLN A 632 -19.35 2.50 31.37
N ASP A 633 -18.30 1.68 31.26
CA ASP A 633 -17.03 2.10 30.65
C ASP A 633 -17.24 2.49 29.19
N LEU A 634 -18.06 1.73 28.44
CA LEU A 634 -18.46 2.08 27.08
C LEU A 634 -19.23 3.39 26.99
N LYS A 635 -20.17 3.62 27.92
CA LYS A 635 -20.96 4.86 27.97
C LYS A 635 -20.08 6.09 28.22
N ASN A 636 -19.02 5.94 29.00
CA ASN A 636 -18.07 7.01 29.30
C ASN A 636 -17.11 7.31 28.15
N GLU A 637 -16.65 6.29 27.42
CA GLU A 637 -15.72 6.44 26.29
C GLU A 637 -16.38 7.09 25.07
N VAL A 638 -17.67 6.84 24.88
CA VAL A 638 -18.45 7.40 23.77
C VAL A 638 -18.96 8.78 24.18
N THR A 639 -18.19 9.84 23.96
CA THR A 639 -18.61 11.23 24.20
C THR A 639 -19.88 11.58 23.40
N VAL A 640 -21.03 11.59 24.07
CA VAL A 640 -22.24 12.40 23.86
C VAL A 640 -23.06 12.25 22.54
N SER A 641 -22.64 11.53 21.50
CA SER A 641 -23.43 11.41 20.24
C SER A 641 -23.75 10.00 19.72
N ALA A 642 -23.20 8.93 20.29
CA ALA A 642 -23.68 7.58 19.99
C ALA A 642 -24.71 7.20 21.05
N ASN A 643 -25.99 7.48 20.75
CA ASN A 643 -27.03 6.64 21.29
C ASN A 643 -26.64 5.21 20.91
N LEU A 644 -26.27 4.42 21.91
CA LEU A 644 -26.21 2.97 21.83
C LEU A 644 -27.64 2.44 21.68
N GLU A 645 -28.36 2.91 20.66
CA GLU A 645 -29.81 2.75 20.47
C GLU A 645 -30.20 1.28 20.58
N TYR A 646 -29.35 0.42 20.04
CA TYR A 646 -29.48 -1.05 20.08
C TYR A 646 -29.32 -1.71 21.44
N ILE A 647 -28.60 -1.10 22.39
CA ILE A 647 -28.49 -1.58 23.77
C ILE A 647 -29.04 -0.57 24.79
N SER A 648 -29.83 0.39 24.31
CA SER A 648 -30.52 1.39 25.15
C SER A 648 -31.51 0.73 26.12
N PHE A 649 -31.97 -0.48 25.82
CA PHE A 649 -32.81 -1.26 26.74
C PHE A 649 -32.09 -1.67 28.04
N LEU A 650 -30.75 -1.51 28.12
CA LEU A 650 -29.99 -1.68 29.36
C LEU A 650 -30.02 -0.44 30.25
N GLU A 651 -30.49 0.71 29.74
CA GLU A 651 -30.56 1.94 30.53
C GLU A 651 -31.50 1.81 31.73
N GLY A 652 -30.99 2.18 32.90
CA GLY A 652 -31.73 2.05 34.16
C GLY A 652 -31.72 0.65 34.78
N LEU A 653 -31.12 -0.35 34.10
CA LEU A 653 -30.90 -1.68 34.66
C LEU A 653 -29.55 -1.79 35.37
N ASN A 654 -29.40 -2.79 36.23
CA ASN A 654 -28.17 -3.14 36.94
C ASN A 654 -28.06 -4.66 37.13
N GLU A 655 -26.97 -5.12 37.75
CA GLU A 655 -26.66 -6.53 37.94
C GLU A 655 -27.71 -7.30 38.76
N VAL A 656 -28.54 -6.60 39.54
CA VAL A 656 -29.64 -7.17 40.33
C VAL A 656 -30.95 -7.13 39.56
N THR A 657 -31.21 -6.07 38.79
CA THR A 657 -32.50 -5.84 38.14
C THR A 657 -32.63 -6.41 36.73
N ILE A 658 -31.51 -6.77 36.08
CA ILE A 658 -31.55 -7.37 34.73
C ILE A 658 -32.19 -8.77 34.76
N ALA A 659 -33.25 -8.95 33.97
CA ALA A 659 -33.92 -10.24 33.81
C ALA A 659 -33.31 -11.06 32.66
N GLU A 660 -33.69 -12.33 32.60
CA GLU A 660 -33.17 -13.29 31.62
C GLU A 660 -33.56 -12.92 30.18
N GLN A 661 -34.71 -12.25 29.99
CA GLN A 661 -35.18 -11.83 28.67
C GLN A 661 -34.29 -10.75 28.06
N GLU A 662 -33.84 -9.80 28.87
CA GLU A 662 -32.91 -8.73 28.48
C GLU A 662 -31.53 -9.29 28.16
N LEU A 663 -31.05 -10.27 28.94
CA LEU A 663 -29.80 -10.98 28.63
C LEU A 663 -29.91 -11.72 27.30
N LYS A 664 -31.00 -12.45 27.05
CA LYS A 664 -31.25 -13.12 25.76
C LYS A 664 -31.31 -12.13 24.60
N LYS A 665 -31.96 -10.98 24.81
CA LYS A 665 -31.99 -9.89 23.82
C LYS A 665 -30.59 -9.36 23.51
N LEU A 666 -29.75 -9.16 24.53
CA LEU A 666 -28.37 -8.70 24.37
C LEU A 666 -27.51 -9.71 23.59
N VAL A 667 -27.67 -11.01 23.86
CA VAL A 667 -27.00 -12.08 23.08
C VAL A 667 -27.42 -12.03 21.61
N LEU A 668 -28.72 -11.96 21.35
CA LEU A 668 -29.29 -11.96 20.01
C LEU A 668 -28.80 -10.77 19.18
N VAL A 669 -28.93 -9.57 19.73
CA VAL A 669 -28.46 -8.32 19.11
C VAL A 669 -26.96 -8.37 18.83
N SER A 670 -26.17 -8.83 19.80
CA SER A 670 -24.71 -8.85 19.67
C SER A 670 -24.21 -9.92 18.69
N LYS A 671 -24.92 -11.05 18.52
CA LYS A 671 -24.57 -12.05 17.49
C LYS A 671 -24.95 -11.63 16.07
N GLY A 672 -25.85 -10.66 15.93
CA GLY A 672 -26.22 -10.02 14.66
C GLY A 672 -25.16 -9.06 14.11
N LEU A 673 -24.18 -8.66 14.94
CA LEU A 673 -23.06 -7.78 14.59
C LEU A 673 -21.95 -8.49 13.80
N ASN A 674 -22.24 -8.99 12.60
CA ASN A 674 -21.22 -9.59 11.73
C ASN A 674 -20.57 -8.59 10.75
#